data_AF-A0AB34KC20-F1
#
_entry.id   AF-A0AB34KC20-F1
#
_cell.length_a   1.000
_cell.length_b   1.000
_cell.length_c   1.000
_cell.angle_alpha   90.00
_cell.angle_beta   90.00
_cell.angle_gamma   90.00
#
_symmetry.space_group_name_H-M   'P 1'
#
loop_
_entity.id
_entity.type
_entity.pdbx_description
1 polymer ?
#
loop_
_entity_poly.entity_id
_entity_poly.type
_entity_poly.pdbx_seq_one_letter_code
_entity_poly.pdbx_strand_id
1 'polypeptide(L)'
;MLPSQLEFTGSHISSSPAYSDAVRALRALLVPGTAASYVRPSSRTPRSSSTSAGTPLVLAPELRLVPESEDKAAHHALALKLPFPWVPPGASSPTDLRAAVSFAVRQQSEIESWRAAQCASVNQIAHSLEPVNACLVQLARGLKHEHLLRGCNVAFIAAWCDAHQWPDVEFTQRFLLGFPVVGDIPDSHLFRPCYRPAVAHPDTFSPDRNKKWTDNVLRRVAGLASSRSAQDEEIVKGIWERTRAEACKRYVRGPYKRSQLDSLFGKNKYRAMVRFGVLQGAPGSRKLRAIDNARSSGSNDMTTTHETISCITFEFAADVSALVSACASDAGLPCPPMAIGFDDLTAAYRFVPCSQPEYTVFCVWRPASHSAPGAPVFYYVPGHNFGMTAAVLNFNRFPKLMVAMARSLLALAVDQYFDDYMVVDLRRAGSSGQDGLSFLHSLAGRPFDADKHQSMSPQGIGLGVRIDVSAVHDDGVLIISTKWHRCLSVLVMLREAARANFLPPGTASTVHGKLGFILSAAYGRVGKAAAQPLVQRMWHDTDYAFTPQLRHMLEFFEALLPELPALTIRVDSSQDDGPPVVVYTDASFRATTADGTRQSVAELGYHCAVPRPNGPPDLFHQSLRLGPETLSALSSTSATLIMQCEIAAATWVYYSAPHIFKSRRVIHFIDNTGALSALLHGYAARKLDCARMVNSFHLLAASLRLRVYFEWVPSLANVADLPSRASEPGAMHAYRRLFPDSVSGPLFLPPLDAWLPGGASSLRSVMSEYGSWVASSRPC
;
A
#
# COMPACT_ATOMS: atom_id res chain seq x y z
N MET A 1 26.63 6.11 23.23
CA MET A 1 25.31 5.93 23.86
C MET A 1 24.45 7.12 23.47
N LEU A 2 23.16 6.91 23.24
CA LEU A 2 22.22 8.01 23.03
C LEU A 2 21.99 8.79 24.33
N PRO A 3 21.65 10.09 24.26
CA PRO A 3 21.15 10.84 25.40
C PRO A 3 19.96 10.15 26.07
N SER A 4 19.84 10.29 27.39
CA SER A 4 18.70 9.74 28.13
C SER A 4 17.42 10.53 27.82
N GLN A 5 16.30 9.81 27.72
CA GLN A 5 14.96 10.39 27.59
C GLN A 5 14.58 11.36 28.72
N LEU A 6 15.21 11.26 29.89
CA LEU A 6 14.93 12.11 31.04
C LEU A 6 15.95 13.24 31.23
N GLU A 7 16.88 13.45 30.29
CA GLU A 7 17.92 14.48 30.42
C GLU A 7 17.33 15.88 30.67
N PHE A 8 16.19 16.20 30.05
CA PHE A 8 15.49 17.49 30.21
C PHE A 8 14.93 17.75 31.63
N THR A 9 14.93 16.75 32.51
CA THR A 9 14.33 16.83 33.86
C THR A 9 15.33 17.19 34.95
N GLY A 10 16.62 17.30 34.61
CA GLY A 10 17.71 17.50 35.58
C GLY A 10 18.17 16.20 36.26
N SER A 11 19.36 16.24 36.86
CA SER A 11 20.04 15.05 37.40
C SER A 11 19.27 14.30 38.49
N HIS A 12 18.46 15.01 39.28
CA HIS A 12 17.71 14.41 40.40
C HIS A 12 16.68 13.36 39.96
N ILE A 13 16.07 13.52 38.78
CA ILE A 13 15.08 12.58 38.25
C ILE A 13 15.75 11.58 37.31
N SER A 14 16.59 12.07 36.38
CA SER A 14 17.26 11.22 35.39
C SER A 14 18.27 10.24 35.98
N SER A 15 18.86 10.56 37.14
CA SER A 15 19.85 9.70 37.82
C SER A 15 19.28 9.02 39.07
N SER A 16 17.95 8.95 39.21
CA SER A 16 17.33 8.22 40.32
C SER A 16 17.73 6.73 40.27
N PRO A 17 18.08 6.11 41.42
CA PRO A 17 18.37 4.67 41.49
C PRO A 17 17.23 3.83 40.92
N ALA A 18 15.97 4.16 41.26
CA ALA A 18 14.79 3.45 40.78
C ALA A 18 14.69 3.45 39.24
N TYR A 19 15.00 4.59 38.60
CA TYR A 19 14.99 4.69 37.15
C TYR A 19 16.13 3.88 36.51
N SER A 20 17.34 4.00 37.05
CA SER A 20 18.52 3.29 36.56
C SER A 20 18.39 1.77 36.68
N ASP A 21 17.81 1.29 37.80
CA ASP A 21 17.56 -0.13 38.02
C ASP A 21 16.47 -0.66 37.09
N ALA A 22 15.40 0.11 36.85
CA ALA A 22 14.36 -0.24 35.90
C ALA A 22 14.91 -0.33 34.46
N VAL A 23 15.76 0.60 34.03
CA VAL A 23 16.42 0.56 32.71
C VAL A 23 17.29 -0.70 32.58
N ARG A 24 18.04 -1.06 33.62
CA ARG A 24 18.86 -2.28 33.63
C ARG A 24 18.00 -3.54 33.55
N ALA A 25 16.91 -3.59 34.33
CA ALA A 25 15.98 -4.71 34.33
C ALA A 25 15.28 -4.87 32.97
N LEU A 26 14.76 -3.79 32.37
CA LEU A 26 14.14 -3.83 31.04
C LEU A 26 15.12 -4.28 29.98
N ARG A 27 16.38 -3.81 30.03
CA ARG A 27 17.41 -4.22 29.06
C ARG A 27 17.67 -5.73 29.12
N ALA A 28 17.62 -6.33 30.31
CA ALA A 28 17.76 -7.77 30.49
C ALA A 28 16.54 -8.58 29.99
N LEU A 29 15.36 -7.95 29.89
CA LEU A 29 14.15 -8.59 29.35
C LEU A 29 14.04 -8.53 27.82
N LEU A 30 14.82 -7.69 27.15
CA LEU A 30 14.73 -7.54 25.70
C LEU A 30 15.08 -8.85 24.98
N VAL A 31 14.26 -9.22 24.00
CA VAL A 31 14.50 -10.33 23.08
C VAL A 31 15.87 -10.14 22.43
N PRO A 32 16.75 -11.16 22.43
CA PRO A 32 18.09 -11.04 21.86
C PRO A 32 18.08 -10.52 20.42
N GLY A 33 18.95 -9.55 20.11
CA GLY A 33 19.03 -8.94 18.78
C GLY A 33 18.05 -7.79 18.52
N THR A 34 17.18 -7.45 19.48
CA THR A 34 16.25 -6.30 19.33
C THR A 34 16.81 -4.99 19.88
N ALA A 35 17.69 -5.01 20.88
CA ALA A 35 18.30 -3.80 21.43
C ALA A 35 19.15 -3.07 20.37
N ALA A 36 19.00 -1.75 20.29
CA ALA A 36 19.69 -0.87 19.33
C ALA A 36 19.61 -1.33 17.85
N SER A 37 18.58 -2.12 17.52
CA SER A 37 18.47 -2.75 16.19
C SER A 37 17.77 -1.85 15.17
N TYR A 38 17.13 -0.76 15.62
CA TYR A 38 16.34 0.09 14.75
C TYR A 38 17.21 0.75 13.66
N VAL A 39 16.85 0.50 12.41
CA VAL A 39 17.48 1.13 11.25
C VAL A 39 16.50 2.11 10.63
N ARG A 40 16.87 3.39 10.63
CA ARG A 40 16.09 4.45 10.00
C ARG A 40 15.98 4.18 8.49
N PRO A 41 14.77 4.16 7.90
CA PRO A 41 14.62 3.98 6.46
C PRO A 41 15.29 5.12 5.67
N SER A 42 16.15 4.77 4.70
CA SER A 42 16.85 5.76 3.86
C SER A 42 16.14 6.01 2.52
N SER A 43 15.41 5.01 2.01
CA SER A 43 14.76 5.05 0.71
C SER A 43 13.26 4.75 0.82
N ARG A 44 12.51 5.04 -0.25
CA ARG A 44 11.10 4.67 -0.31
C ARG A 44 11.03 3.14 -0.35
N THR A 45 10.20 2.55 0.49
CA THR A 45 9.88 1.11 0.38
C THR A 45 9.46 0.81 -1.06
N PRO A 46 10.09 -0.16 -1.74
CA PRO A 46 9.74 -0.54 -3.11
C PRO A 46 8.24 -0.84 -3.23
N ARG A 47 7.63 -0.53 -4.39
CA ARG A 47 6.23 -0.88 -4.65
C ARG A 47 6.11 -2.39 -4.84
N SER A 48 5.25 -3.00 -4.01
CA SER A 48 4.75 -4.39 -3.92
C SER A 48 5.46 -5.53 -4.66
N SER A 49 5.68 -6.63 -3.93
CA SER A 49 6.18 -7.93 -4.42
C SER A 49 5.24 -8.64 -5.41
N SER A 50 3.99 -8.16 -5.51
CA SER A 50 2.89 -8.74 -6.30
C SER A 50 2.72 -8.20 -7.73
N THR A 51 3.47 -7.15 -8.12
CA THR A 51 3.36 -6.59 -9.47
C THR A 51 4.27 -7.30 -10.46
N SER A 52 3.78 -7.51 -11.68
CA SER A 52 4.61 -7.70 -12.87
C SER A 52 5.76 -6.69 -12.81
N ALA A 53 6.99 -7.20 -12.76
CA ALA A 53 8.19 -6.41 -12.59
C ALA A 53 8.85 -6.21 -13.97
N GLY A 54 9.74 -5.23 -14.08
CA GLY A 54 10.39 -4.88 -15.34
C GLY A 54 10.72 -3.40 -15.44
N THR A 55 11.43 -3.03 -16.50
CA THR A 55 11.78 -1.62 -16.77
C THR A 55 11.27 -1.16 -18.13
N PRO A 56 10.53 -0.03 -18.23
CA PRO A 56 9.97 0.45 -19.49
C PRO A 56 11.01 1.20 -20.35
N LEU A 57 12.22 1.40 -19.83
CA LEU A 57 13.30 2.14 -20.46
C LEU A 57 14.47 1.22 -20.73
N VAL A 58 15.21 1.53 -21.79
CA VAL A 58 16.54 0.96 -22.01
C VAL A 58 17.42 1.42 -20.85
N LEU A 59 17.84 0.48 -20.01
CA LEU A 59 18.73 0.78 -18.90
C LEU A 59 20.15 1.07 -19.42
N ALA A 60 20.94 1.79 -18.63
CA ALA A 60 22.38 1.87 -18.90
C ALA A 60 22.99 0.46 -18.89
N PRO A 61 24.01 0.15 -19.72
CA PRO A 61 24.54 -1.20 -19.88
C PRO A 61 24.86 -1.93 -18.57
N GLU A 62 25.33 -1.20 -17.55
CA GLU A 62 25.68 -1.71 -16.22
C GLU A 62 24.48 -2.05 -15.32
N LEU A 63 23.27 -1.60 -15.68
CA LEU A 63 22.03 -1.86 -14.94
C LEU A 63 21.15 -2.93 -15.60
N ARG A 64 21.53 -3.43 -16.79
CA ARG A 64 20.77 -4.45 -17.51
C ARG A 64 20.98 -5.81 -16.90
N LEU A 65 19.94 -6.66 -16.96
CA LEU A 65 20.04 -8.03 -16.50
C LEU A 65 21.08 -8.83 -17.29
N VAL A 66 21.12 -8.64 -18.61
CA VAL A 66 22.13 -9.22 -19.49
C VAL A 66 22.95 -8.07 -20.10
N PRO A 67 24.29 -8.13 -20.05
CA PRO A 67 25.15 -7.16 -20.74
C PRO A 67 24.84 -7.05 -22.23
N GLU A 68 25.10 -5.88 -22.82
CA GLU A 68 24.97 -5.70 -24.27
C GLU A 68 25.83 -6.72 -25.02
N SER A 69 25.19 -7.40 -25.96
CA SER A 69 25.80 -8.32 -26.90
C SER A 69 25.10 -8.12 -28.22
N GLU A 70 25.82 -8.21 -29.33
CA GLU A 70 25.23 -8.38 -30.66
C GLU A 70 25.03 -9.87 -31.00
N ASP A 71 25.63 -10.77 -30.21
CA ASP A 71 25.51 -12.22 -30.35
C ASP A 71 24.28 -12.73 -29.59
N LYS A 72 23.31 -13.25 -30.36
CA LYS A 72 22.06 -13.87 -29.90
C LYS A 72 22.30 -15.09 -29.00
N ALA A 73 23.27 -15.94 -29.33
CA ALA A 73 23.58 -17.15 -28.55
C ALA A 73 24.27 -16.79 -27.23
N ALA A 74 25.18 -15.81 -27.24
CA ALA A 74 25.82 -15.31 -26.02
C ALA A 74 24.79 -14.67 -25.06
N HIS A 75 23.89 -13.83 -25.58
CA HIS A 75 22.82 -13.22 -24.78
C HIS A 75 21.89 -14.29 -24.19
N HIS A 76 21.46 -15.26 -25.00
CA HIS A 76 20.63 -16.38 -24.55
C HIS A 76 21.32 -17.19 -23.44
N ALA A 77 22.60 -17.54 -23.60
CA ALA A 77 23.35 -18.31 -22.61
C ALA A 77 23.49 -17.59 -21.25
N LEU A 78 23.58 -16.26 -21.26
CA LEU A 78 23.57 -15.45 -20.03
C LEU A 78 22.17 -15.34 -19.43
N ALA A 79 21.14 -15.15 -20.26
CA ALA A 79 19.76 -15.08 -19.82
C ALA A 79 19.30 -16.33 -19.06
N LEU A 80 19.73 -17.52 -19.50
CA LEU A 80 19.44 -18.80 -18.82
C LEU A 80 20.02 -18.92 -17.41
N LYS A 81 21.02 -18.10 -17.06
CA LYS A 81 21.67 -18.09 -15.75
C LYS A 81 21.06 -17.06 -14.81
N LEU A 82 20.11 -16.25 -15.28
CA LEU A 82 19.54 -15.18 -14.48
C LEU A 82 18.67 -15.75 -13.35
N PRO A 83 18.84 -15.26 -12.11
CA PRO A 83 17.81 -15.42 -11.10
C PRO A 83 16.59 -14.59 -11.51
N PHE A 84 15.41 -15.00 -11.04
CA PHE A 84 14.24 -14.14 -11.22
C PHE A 84 14.43 -12.85 -10.40
N PRO A 85 14.38 -11.65 -11.03
CA PRO A 85 14.68 -10.36 -10.38
C PRO A 85 13.52 -9.91 -9.48
N TRP A 86 13.41 -10.57 -8.33
CA TRP A 86 12.33 -10.41 -7.36
C TRP A 86 12.90 -10.34 -5.95
N VAL A 87 12.28 -9.52 -5.10
CA VAL A 87 12.61 -9.45 -3.68
C VAL A 87 11.63 -10.39 -2.95
N PRO A 88 12.12 -11.49 -2.36
CA PRO A 88 11.25 -12.39 -1.61
C PRO A 88 10.57 -11.68 -0.43
N PRO A 89 9.34 -12.07 -0.07
CA PRO A 89 8.72 -11.64 1.17
C PRO A 89 9.67 -11.91 2.33
N GLY A 90 9.74 -10.97 3.25
CA GLY A 90 10.62 -11.07 4.40
C GLY A 90 12.07 -10.67 4.10
N ALA A 91 12.51 -10.48 2.85
CA ALA A 91 13.91 -10.15 2.54
C ALA A 91 14.31 -8.72 2.97
N SER A 92 13.37 -7.78 3.00
CA SER A 92 13.60 -6.40 3.50
C SER A 92 13.05 -6.15 4.90
N SER A 93 12.68 -7.21 5.63
CA SER A 93 12.13 -7.06 6.98
C SER A 93 13.14 -6.49 7.97
N PRO A 94 12.70 -5.60 8.87
CA PRO A 94 13.51 -5.06 9.96
C PRO A 94 14.16 -6.14 10.85
N THR A 95 15.33 -5.82 11.39
CA THR A 95 16.12 -6.70 12.27
C THR A 95 15.39 -7.09 13.55
N ASP A 96 14.69 -6.14 14.19
CA ASP A 96 13.84 -6.39 15.36
C ASP A 96 12.70 -7.38 15.06
N LEU A 97 12.06 -7.25 13.89
CA LEU A 97 11.02 -8.17 13.44
C LEU A 97 11.57 -9.58 13.23
N ARG A 98 12.72 -9.72 12.57
CA ARG A 98 13.38 -11.02 12.38
C ARG A 98 13.74 -11.68 13.70
N ALA A 99 14.29 -10.91 14.64
CA ALA A 99 14.64 -11.40 15.97
C ALA A 99 13.39 -11.87 16.74
N ALA A 100 12.31 -11.07 16.72
CA ALA A 100 11.04 -11.42 17.34
C ALA A 100 10.43 -12.70 16.75
N VAL A 101 10.37 -12.81 15.42
CA VAL A 101 9.87 -14.02 14.73
C VAL A 101 10.72 -15.25 15.06
N SER A 102 12.06 -15.13 14.94
CA SER A 102 12.96 -16.24 15.22
C SER A 102 12.84 -16.73 16.67
N PHE A 103 12.74 -15.80 17.62
CA PHE A 103 12.52 -16.13 19.03
C PHE A 103 11.19 -16.85 19.24
N ALA A 104 10.08 -16.31 18.70
CA ALA A 104 8.76 -16.92 18.84
C ALA A 104 8.70 -18.33 18.25
N VAL A 105 9.29 -18.55 17.06
CA VAL A 105 9.36 -19.88 16.43
C VAL A 105 10.16 -20.87 17.28
N ARG A 106 11.29 -20.45 17.86
CA ARG A 106 12.13 -21.30 18.72
C ARG A 106 11.50 -21.63 20.07
N GLN A 107 10.66 -20.75 20.62
CA GLN A 107 9.93 -21.02 21.87
C GLN A 107 8.83 -22.07 21.70
N GLN A 108 8.34 -22.31 20.47
CA GLN A 108 7.34 -23.33 20.17
C GLN A 108 6.10 -23.29 21.09
N SER A 109 5.91 -24.29 21.97
CA SER A 109 4.77 -24.40 22.89
C SER A 109 4.87 -23.46 24.09
N GLU A 110 6.07 -22.99 24.43
CA GLU A 110 6.30 -22.16 25.61
C GLU A 110 6.10 -20.67 25.37
N ILE A 111 5.73 -20.27 24.14
CA ILE A 111 5.60 -18.84 23.81
C ILE A 111 4.50 -18.14 24.61
N GLU A 112 3.39 -18.83 24.89
CA GLU A 112 2.28 -18.28 25.66
C GLU A 112 2.67 -18.08 27.14
N SER A 113 3.23 -19.12 27.77
CA SER A 113 3.69 -19.08 29.17
C SER A 113 4.83 -18.06 29.35
N TRP A 114 5.76 -17.98 28.39
CA TRP A 114 6.83 -17.00 28.38
C TRP A 114 6.31 -15.57 28.28
N ARG A 115 5.35 -15.29 27.38
CA ARG A 115 4.74 -13.94 27.27
C ARG A 115 4.02 -13.54 28.55
N ALA A 116 3.31 -14.46 29.19
CA ALA A 116 2.66 -14.18 30.47
C ALA A 116 3.67 -13.80 31.57
N ALA A 117 4.80 -14.54 31.67
CA ALA A 117 5.88 -14.23 32.60
C ALA A 117 6.59 -12.90 32.28
N GLN A 118 6.77 -12.59 30.98
CA GLN A 118 7.28 -11.29 30.53
C GLN A 118 6.35 -10.15 30.94
N CYS A 119 5.05 -10.25 30.67
CA CYS A 119 4.06 -9.26 31.09
C CYS A 119 4.10 -9.01 32.60
N ALA A 120 4.19 -10.07 33.42
CA ALA A 120 4.29 -9.92 34.87
C ALA A 120 5.56 -9.15 35.30
N SER A 121 6.71 -9.47 34.69
CA SER A 121 7.99 -8.81 34.97
C SER A 121 7.97 -7.34 34.53
N VAL A 122 7.47 -7.06 33.33
CA VAL A 122 7.28 -5.70 32.80
C VAL A 122 6.35 -4.90 33.70
N ASN A 123 5.26 -5.50 34.17
CA ASN A 123 4.32 -4.87 35.09
C ASN A 123 5.00 -4.48 36.41
N GLN A 124 5.79 -5.38 37.00
CA GLN A 124 6.53 -5.09 38.23
C GLN A 124 7.52 -3.93 38.06
N ILE A 125 8.25 -3.90 36.93
CA ILE A 125 9.16 -2.78 36.63
C ILE A 125 8.38 -1.47 36.49
N ALA A 126 7.28 -1.47 35.75
CA ALA A 126 6.46 -0.29 35.58
C ALA A 126 5.87 0.26 36.89
N HIS A 127 5.50 -0.61 37.84
CA HIS A 127 5.05 -0.22 39.19
C HIS A 127 6.19 0.42 40.00
N SER A 128 7.42 -0.10 39.89
CA SER A 128 8.59 0.49 40.57
C SER A 128 8.89 1.94 40.13
N LEU A 129 8.41 2.32 38.94
CA LEU A 129 8.57 3.65 38.36
C LEU A 129 7.44 4.63 38.71
N GLU A 130 6.41 4.23 39.46
CA GLU A 130 5.29 5.12 39.84
C GLU A 130 5.72 6.43 40.52
N PRO A 131 6.68 6.43 41.48
CA PRO A 131 7.14 7.68 42.10
C PRO A 131 7.81 8.62 41.09
N VAL A 132 8.61 8.06 40.18
CA VAL A 132 9.25 8.83 39.10
C VAL A 132 8.19 9.38 38.15
N ASN A 133 7.21 8.57 37.79
CA ASN A 133 6.10 8.96 36.92
C ASN A 133 5.28 10.11 37.52
N ALA A 134 5.01 10.06 38.83
CA ALA A 134 4.31 11.12 39.54
C ALA A 134 5.09 12.46 39.47
N CYS A 135 6.40 12.43 39.66
CA CYS A 135 7.26 13.61 39.49
C CYS A 135 7.22 14.15 38.05
N LEU A 136 7.28 13.28 37.04
CA LEU A 136 7.22 13.70 35.64
C LEU A 136 5.88 14.35 35.30
N VAL A 137 4.76 13.71 35.64
CA VAL A 137 3.42 14.24 35.35
C VAL A 137 3.20 15.59 36.05
N GLN A 138 3.79 15.80 37.22
CA GLN A 138 3.73 17.09 37.92
C GLN A 138 4.42 18.24 37.14
N LEU A 139 5.42 17.96 36.30
CA LEU A 139 6.04 18.96 35.41
C LEU A 139 5.07 19.47 34.34
N ALA A 140 4.05 18.68 33.98
CA ALA A 140 3.03 19.06 33.01
C ALA A 140 1.83 19.80 33.64
N ARG A 141 1.85 20.04 34.95
CA ARG A 141 0.75 20.70 35.66
C ARG A 141 0.53 22.12 35.14
N GLY A 142 -0.73 22.45 34.85
CA GLY A 142 -1.12 23.75 34.30
C GLY A 142 -0.97 23.85 32.78
N LEU A 143 -0.42 22.84 32.10
CA LEU A 143 -0.45 22.78 30.64
C LEU A 143 -1.88 22.48 30.15
N LYS A 144 -2.24 23.02 28.97
CA LYS A 144 -3.61 22.89 28.44
C LYS A 144 -4.02 21.45 28.09
N HIS A 145 -3.04 20.54 28.04
CA HIS A 145 -3.19 19.12 27.74
C HIS A 145 -2.96 18.19 28.95
N GLU A 146 -2.80 18.71 30.18
CA GLU A 146 -2.47 17.90 31.36
C GLU A 146 -3.40 16.69 31.57
N HIS A 147 -4.69 16.83 31.23
CA HIS A 147 -5.67 15.75 31.41
C HIS A 147 -5.45 14.57 30.46
N LEU A 148 -4.74 14.78 29.34
CA LEU A 148 -4.37 13.70 28.42
C LEU A 148 -3.29 12.79 29.02
N LEU A 149 -2.52 13.27 29.99
CA LEU A 149 -1.45 12.51 30.65
C LEU A 149 -1.95 11.61 31.78
N ARG A 150 -3.23 11.72 32.16
CA ARG A 150 -3.81 10.89 33.22
C ARG A 150 -3.74 9.42 32.82
N GLY A 151 -3.18 8.60 33.71
CA GLY A 151 -3.01 7.17 33.50
C GLY A 151 -1.86 6.79 32.56
N CYS A 152 -1.11 7.75 32.01
CA CYS A 152 0.08 7.46 31.22
C CYS A 152 1.25 7.09 32.13
N ASN A 153 1.93 5.98 31.83
CA ASN A 153 3.20 5.63 32.46
C ASN A 153 4.37 6.17 31.63
N VAL A 154 4.57 7.49 31.70
CA VAL A 154 5.62 8.22 30.96
C VAL A 154 7.02 7.79 31.42
N ALA A 155 7.21 7.52 32.72
CA ALA A 155 8.48 7.02 33.25
C ALA A 155 8.83 5.63 32.69
N PHE A 156 7.85 4.73 32.59
CA PHE A 156 8.05 3.41 31.96
C PHE A 156 8.44 3.54 30.48
N ILE A 157 7.74 4.39 29.72
CA ILE A 157 8.08 4.66 28.31
C ILE A 157 9.52 5.15 28.18
N ALA A 158 9.92 6.11 29.02
CA ALA A 158 11.28 6.64 29.04
C ALA A 158 12.32 5.54 29.36
N ALA A 159 12.05 4.73 30.39
CA ALA A 159 12.94 3.66 30.81
C ALA A 159 13.12 2.59 29.70
N TRP A 160 12.04 2.24 29.00
CA TRP A 160 12.13 1.33 27.85
C TRP A 160 12.94 1.93 26.70
N CYS A 161 12.71 3.21 26.36
CA CYS A 161 13.48 3.90 25.34
C CYS A 161 14.99 3.90 25.64
N ASP A 162 15.38 4.16 26.90
CA ASP A 162 16.78 4.13 27.33
C ASP A 162 17.34 2.70 27.37
N ALA A 163 16.53 1.71 27.77
CA ALA A 163 16.92 0.30 27.76
C ALA A 163 17.19 -0.21 26.35
N HIS A 164 16.30 0.12 25.41
CA HIS A 164 16.34 -0.26 24.00
C HIS A 164 17.33 0.56 23.16
N GLN A 165 17.75 1.74 23.64
CA GLN A 165 18.46 2.75 22.86
C GLN A 165 17.61 3.25 21.68
N TRP A 166 16.39 3.69 21.99
CA TRP A 166 15.44 4.19 21.00
C TRP A 166 15.91 5.51 20.35
N PRO A 167 15.84 5.67 19.01
CA PRO A 167 16.38 6.85 18.33
C PRO A 167 15.65 8.18 18.58
N ASP A 168 14.34 8.15 18.85
CA ASP A 168 13.59 9.39 19.16
C ASP A 168 13.83 9.81 20.60
N VAL A 169 15.00 10.41 20.85
CA VAL A 169 15.50 10.82 22.17
C VAL A 169 14.65 11.90 22.85
N GLU A 170 13.84 12.63 22.07
CA GLU A 170 12.95 13.68 22.60
C GLU A 170 11.53 13.17 22.86
N PHE A 171 11.19 11.92 22.53
CA PHE A 171 9.82 11.42 22.59
C PHE A 171 9.16 11.68 23.94
N THR A 172 9.84 11.34 25.04
CA THR A 172 9.32 11.52 26.40
C THR A 172 9.07 12.99 26.73
N GLN A 173 10.03 13.87 26.41
CA GLN A 173 9.90 15.31 26.62
C GLN A 173 8.69 15.86 25.86
N ARG A 174 8.54 15.49 24.59
CA ARG A 174 7.46 15.98 23.73
C ARG A 174 6.11 15.38 24.14
N PHE A 175 6.06 14.12 24.54
CA PHE A 175 4.84 13.50 25.04
C PHE A 175 4.38 14.15 26.35
N LEU A 176 5.30 14.62 27.19
CA LEU A 176 4.99 15.32 28.43
C LEU A 176 4.63 16.81 28.19
N LEU A 177 5.48 17.55 27.49
CA LEU A 177 5.39 19.01 27.34
C LEU A 177 4.59 19.46 26.11
N GLY A 178 4.27 18.54 25.21
CA GLY A 178 3.51 18.78 23.99
C GLY A 178 4.37 18.83 22.74
N PHE A 179 3.84 18.27 21.65
CA PHE A 179 4.44 18.35 20.32
C PHE A 179 4.02 19.65 19.61
N PRO A 180 4.92 20.31 18.85
CA PRO A 180 4.56 21.44 18.02
C PRO A 180 3.69 20.98 16.84
N VAL A 181 2.80 21.85 16.37
CA VAL A 181 1.88 21.57 15.25
C VAL A 181 2.04 22.50 14.05
N VAL A 182 2.73 23.63 14.25
CA VAL A 182 3.08 24.63 13.23
C VAL A 182 4.52 25.09 13.47
N GLY A 183 5.18 25.60 12.44
CA GLY A 183 6.59 26.00 12.46
C GLY A 183 7.49 24.82 12.08
N ASP A 184 8.69 24.79 12.64
CA ASP A 184 9.62 23.70 12.41
C ASP A 184 9.28 22.48 13.27
N ILE A 185 8.91 21.37 12.64
CA ILE A 185 8.60 20.12 13.32
C ILE A 185 9.90 19.30 13.42
N PRO A 186 10.43 19.04 14.63
CA PRO A 186 11.71 18.36 14.81
C PRO A 186 11.76 17.00 14.13
N ASP A 187 12.95 16.61 13.66
CA ASP A 187 13.21 15.26 13.16
C ASP A 187 13.13 14.24 14.32
N SER A 188 12.33 13.19 14.18
CA SER A 188 12.25 12.09 15.16
C SER A 188 13.39 11.09 15.03
N HIS A 189 14.12 11.10 13.91
CA HIS A 189 15.05 10.06 13.49
C HIS A 189 14.43 8.67 13.24
N LEU A 190 13.10 8.56 13.24
CA LEU A 190 12.39 7.32 12.94
C LEU A 190 12.04 7.24 11.45
N PHE A 191 11.49 8.30 10.88
CA PHE A 191 10.92 8.22 9.54
C PHE A 191 11.95 8.56 8.47
N ARG A 192 11.65 8.21 7.22
CA ARG A 192 12.55 8.48 6.10
C ARG A 192 12.81 9.98 5.96
N PRO A 193 14.08 10.43 5.86
CA PRO A 193 14.40 11.83 5.60
C PRO A 193 13.68 12.37 4.37
N CYS A 194 12.98 13.48 4.52
CA CYS A 194 12.23 14.16 3.48
C CYS A 194 11.96 15.60 3.90
N TYR A 195 12.89 16.50 3.56
CA TYR A 195 12.75 17.92 3.86
C TYR A 195 11.62 18.55 3.04
N ARG A 196 10.69 19.21 3.73
CA ARG A 196 9.60 20.01 3.15
C ARG A 196 9.52 21.33 3.90
N PRO A 197 10.02 22.43 3.32
CA PRO A 197 9.98 23.74 3.96
C PRO A 197 8.55 24.28 4.02
N ALA A 198 8.26 25.09 5.03
CA ALA A 198 7.09 25.96 5.05
C ALA A 198 7.08 26.86 3.80
N VAL A 199 5.89 27.06 3.22
CA VAL A 199 5.67 27.91 2.04
C VAL A 199 5.07 29.27 2.39
N ALA A 200 4.62 29.46 3.64
CA ALA A 200 4.09 30.71 4.15
C ALA A 200 5.07 31.39 5.13
N HIS A 201 5.06 32.73 5.14
CA HIS A 201 5.94 33.55 5.98
C HIS A 201 5.44 33.60 7.44
N PRO A 202 6.32 33.65 8.47
CA PRO A 202 5.94 33.78 9.89
C PRO A 202 4.86 34.83 10.21
N ASP A 203 4.89 35.98 9.52
CA ASP A 203 3.91 37.06 9.69
C ASP A 203 2.48 36.69 9.29
N THR A 204 2.28 35.55 8.60
CA THR A 204 0.95 35.05 8.20
C THR A 204 0.04 34.89 9.41
N PHE A 205 0.61 34.56 10.57
CA PHE A 205 -0.11 34.32 11.83
C PHE A 205 -0.04 35.51 12.82
N SER A 206 0.21 36.73 12.32
CA SER A 206 0.16 37.94 13.17
C SER A 206 -1.24 38.20 13.74
N PRO A 207 -1.37 38.89 14.89
CA PRO A 207 -2.67 39.18 15.51
C PRO A 207 -3.67 39.87 14.57
N ASP A 208 -3.23 40.80 13.72
CA ASP A 208 -4.10 41.50 12.78
C ASP A 208 -4.61 40.60 11.66
N ARG A 209 -3.74 39.73 11.14
CA ARG A 209 -4.14 38.74 10.11
C ARG A 209 -5.05 37.68 10.71
N ASN A 210 -4.78 37.22 11.94
CA ASN A 210 -5.64 36.28 12.65
C ASN A 210 -7.00 36.87 12.99
N LYS A 211 -7.08 38.16 13.33
CA LYS A 211 -8.35 38.86 13.49
C LYS A 211 -9.18 38.77 12.22
N LYS A 212 -8.61 39.21 11.08
CA LYS A 212 -9.28 39.21 9.77
C LYS A 212 -9.69 37.79 9.35
N TRP A 213 -8.83 36.80 9.61
CA TRP A 213 -9.12 35.40 9.33
C TRP A 213 -10.27 34.86 10.19
N THR A 214 -10.26 35.15 11.49
CA THR A 214 -11.32 34.73 12.41
C THR A 214 -12.66 35.36 12.03
N ASP A 215 -12.67 36.62 11.61
CA ASP A 215 -13.85 37.30 11.05
C ASP A 215 -14.38 36.59 9.78
N ASN A 216 -13.49 36.02 8.97
CA ASN A 216 -13.86 35.19 7.80
C ASN A 216 -14.41 33.81 8.23
N VAL A 217 -13.76 33.13 9.18
CA VAL A 217 -14.22 31.84 9.72
C VAL A 217 -15.64 31.95 10.29
N LEU A 218 -15.92 32.99 11.08
CA LEU A 218 -17.26 33.23 11.62
C LEU A 218 -18.31 33.39 10.52
N ARG A 219 -18.01 34.18 9.47
CA ARG A 219 -18.90 34.34 8.31
C ARG A 219 -19.12 33.04 7.55
N ARG A 220 -18.06 32.24 7.33
CA ARG A 220 -18.16 30.93 6.66
C ARG A 220 -19.03 29.96 7.44
N VAL A 221 -18.78 29.83 8.75
CA VAL A 221 -19.52 28.91 9.62
C VAL A 221 -20.99 29.33 9.76
N ALA A 222 -21.27 30.63 9.85
CA ALA A 222 -22.64 31.13 9.80
C ALA A 222 -23.32 30.86 8.45
N GLY A 223 -22.59 31.05 7.34
CA GLY A 223 -23.08 30.75 6.00
C GLY A 223 -23.41 29.26 5.79
N LEU A 224 -22.63 28.34 6.40
CA LEU A 224 -22.94 26.90 6.38
C LEU A 224 -24.27 26.57 7.05
N ALA A 225 -24.69 27.38 8.02
CA ALA A 225 -25.96 27.21 8.72
C ALA A 225 -27.16 27.84 7.99
N SER A 226 -26.92 28.75 7.05
CA SER A 226 -27.95 29.36 6.19
C SER A 226 -28.34 28.45 5.01
N SER A 227 -28.22 27.12 5.17
CA SER A 227 -28.34 26.17 4.07
C SER A 227 -29.75 26.09 3.47
N ARG A 228 -29.82 25.65 2.21
CA ARG A 228 -31.05 25.51 1.41
C ARG A 228 -31.52 24.06 1.26
N SER A 229 -30.77 23.07 1.76
CA SER A 229 -31.08 21.63 1.60
C SER A 229 -31.13 20.88 2.94
N ALA A 230 -32.04 19.91 3.06
CA ALA A 230 -32.21 19.09 4.26
C ALA A 230 -30.95 18.27 4.61
N GLN A 231 -30.19 17.83 3.60
CA GLN A 231 -28.95 17.07 3.80
C GLN A 231 -27.86 17.92 4.48
N ASP A 232 -27.75 19.19 4.10
CA ASP A 232 -26.75 20.08 4.70
C ASP A 232 -27.09 20.41 6.16
N GLU A 233 -28.39 20.57 6.46
CA GLU A 233 -28.86 20.73 7.84
C GLU A 233 -28.52 19.52 8.70
N GLU A 234 -28.72 18.30 8.17
CA GLU A 234 -28.34 17.06 8.83
C GLU A 234 -26.83 16.98 9.07
N ILE A 235 -26.01 17.38 8.08
CA ILE A 235 -24.55 17.44 8.21
C ILE A 235 -24.16 18.42 9.32
N VAL A 236 -24.70 19.64 9.33
CA VAL A 236 -24.38 20.67 10.34
C VAL A 236 -24.75 20.20 11.74
N LYS A 237 -25.95 19.63 11.91
CA LYS A 237 -26.42 19.06 13.18
C LYS A 237 -25.53 17.89 13.62
N GLY A 238 -25.19 16.98 12.70
CA GLY A 238 -24.34 15.83 12.98
C GLY A 238 -22.91 16.21 13.36
N ILE A 239 -22.32 17.27 12.78
CA ILE A 239 -21.00 17.79 13.18
C ILE A 239 -21.06 18.35 14.61
N TRP A 240 -22.12 19.10 14.94
CA TRP A 240 -22.31 19.64 16.28
C TRP A 240 -22.42 18.53 17.32
N GLU A 241 -23.24 17.51 17.07
CA GLU A 241 -23.41 16.35 17.95
C GLU A 241 -22.09 15.59 18.16
N ARG A 242 -21.33 15.34 17.09
CA ARG A 242 -19.99 14.72 17.18
C ARG A 242 -19.01 15.58 17.96
N THR A 243 -19.03 16.89 17.78
CA THR A 243 -18.17 17.81 18.53
C THR A 243 -18.51 17.78 20.02
N ARG A 244 -19.81 17.73 20.38
CA ARG A 244 -20.24 17.54 21.77
C ARG A 244 -19.80 16.19 22.33
N ALA A 245 -19.90 15.11 21.55
CA ALA A 245 -19.43 13.80 21.97
C ALA A 245 -17.91 13.79 22.23
N GLU A 246 -17.10 14.44 21.36
CA GLU A 246 -15.67 14.65 21.60
C GLU A 246 -15.42 15.49 22.88
N ALA A 247 -16.25 16.51 23.14
CA ALA A 247 -16.12 17.36 24.32
C ALA A 247 -16.44 16.60 25.63
N CYS A 248 -17.46 15.73 25.62
CA CYS A 248 -17.78 14.84 26.75
C CYS A 248 -16.61 13.91 27.09
N LYS A 249 -15.89 13.43 26.06
CA LYS A 249 -14.67 12.63 26.20
C LYS A 249 -13.43 13.47 26.52
N ARG A 250 -13.55 14.80 26.63
CA ARG A 250 -12.47 15.77 26.87
C ARG A 250 -11.38 15.80 25.79
N TYR A 251 -11.67 15.29 24.59
CA TYR A 251 -10.77 15.39 23.43
C TYR A 251 -10.76 16.80 22.83
N VAL A 252 -11.80 17.59 23.09
CA VAL A 252 -11.87 19.01 22.74
C VAL A 252 -12.33 19.82 23.94
N ARG A 253 -11.96 21.11 23.98
CA ARG A 253 -12.33 22.05 25.04
C ARG A 253 -13.18 23.18 24.46
N GLY A 254 -14.25 23.51 25.14
CA GLY A 254 -15.24 24.50 24.72
C GLY A 254 -16.66 24.05 25.08
N PRO A 255 -17.70 24.71 24.56
CA PRO A 255 -17.64 25.82 23.60
C PRO A 255 -17.13 27.14 24.23
N TYR A 256 -16.42 27.94 23.45
CA TYR A 256 -15.94 29.27 23.82
C TYR A 256 -16.51 30.37 22.92
N LYS A 257 -16.71 31.54 23.50
CA LYS A 257 -16.85 32.82 22.78
C LYS A 257 -15.47 33.35 22.40
N ARG A 258 -15.44 34.24 21.40
CA ARG A 258 -14.21 34.92 20.97
C ARG A 258 -13.46 35.59 22.12
N SER A 259 -14.16 36.33 22.98
CA SER A 259 -13.57 37.02 24.13
C SER A 259 -12.90 36.05 25.11
N GLN A 260 -13.46 34.85 25.28
CA GLN A 260 -12.86 33.82 26.13
C GLN A 260 -11.59 33.24 25.51
N LEU A 261 -11.54 33.07 24.18
CA LEU A 261 -10.30 32.68 23.49
C LEU A 261 -9.23 33.78 23.58
N ASP A 262 -9.63 35.05 23.44
CA ASP A 262 -8.72 36.19 23.61
C ASP A 262 -8.13 36.23 25.04
N SER A 263 -8.90 35.86 26.06
CA SER A 263 -8.39 35.68 27.42
C SER A 263 -7.48 34.46 27.58
N LEU A 264 -7.76 33.36 26.87
CA LEU A 264 -7.02 32.09 26.98
C LEU A 264 -5.66 32.09 26.25
N PHE A 265 -5.58 32.71 25.08
CA PHE A 265 -4.40 32.69 24.21
C PHE A 265 -3.77 34.08 24.02
N GLY A 266 -4.44 35.13 24.47
CA GLY A 266 -4.12 36.51 24.14
C GLY A 266 -4.91 37.00 22.92
N LYS A 267 -5.19 38.30 22.91
CA LYS A 267 -6.06 38.94 21.90
C LYS A 267 -5.59 38.64 20.47
N ASN A 268 -6.41 37.91 19.71
CA ASN A 268 -6.14 37.44 18.34
C ASN A 268 -4.84 36.62 18.16
N LYS A 269 -4.27 36.04 19.23
CA LYS A 269 -3.04 35.22 19.16
C LYS A 269 -3.33 33.73 18.88
N TYR A 270 -4.42 33.43 18.20
CA TYR A 270 -4.81 32.07 17.82
C TYR A 270 -5.26 32.01 16.36
N ARG A 271 -5.21 30.81 15.78
CA ARG A 271 -5.61 30.56 14.39
C ARG A 271 -6.78 29.57 14.35
N ALA A 272 -7.98 30.07 14.05
CA ALA A 272 -9.17 29.23 13.96
C ALA A 272 -9.27 28.50 12.61
N MET A 273 -9.68 27.23 12.63
CA MET A 273 -10.07 26.44 11.46
C MET A 273 -11.60 26.40 11.31
N VAL A 274 -12.08 26.16 10.09
CA VAL A 274 -13.49 25.77 9.89
C VAL A 274 -13.58 24.26 10.09
N ARG A 275 -14.43 23.79 11.01
CA ARG A 275 -14.80 22.37 11.09
C ARG A 275 -15.99 22.10 10.19
N PHE A 276 -15.84 21.14 9.28
CA PHE A 276 -16.88 20.75 8.33
C PHE A 276 -17.03 19.23 8.29
N GLY A 277 -18.13 18.77 7.70
CA GLY A 277 -18.52 17.36 7.66
C GLY A 277 -18.40 16.79 6.26
N VAL A 278 -17.88 15.58 6.15
CA VAL A 278 -17.87 14.82 4.90
C VAL A 278 -18.55 13.48 5.15
N LEU A 279 -19.56 13.16 4.34
CA LEU A 279 -20.19 11.85 4.33
C LEU A 279 -19.31 10.88 3.54
N GLN A 280 -18.81 9.84 4.21
CA GLN A 280 -17.94 8.83 3.62
C GLN A 280 -18.55 7.43 3.78
N GLY A 281 -18.49 6.60 2.75
CA GLY A 281 -19.02 5.24 2.77
C GLY A 281 -19.95 4.96 1.58
N ALA A 282 -20.42 3.71 1.48
CA ALA A 282 -21.39 3.34 0.45
C ALA A 282 -22.78 3.93 0.77
N PRO A 283 -23.67 4.11 -0.24
CA PRO A 283 -25.08 4.41 0.00
C PRO A 283 -25.67 3.45 1.05
N GLY A 284 -26.40 3.96 2.03
CA GLY A 284 -26.96 3.18 3.16
C GLY A 284 -26.01 2.92 4.34
N SER A 285 -24.71 3.21 4.23
CA SER A 285 -23.72 3.04 5.32
C SER A 285 -22.80 4.27 5.49
N ARG A 286 -23.22 5.43 4.99
CA ARG A 286 -22.43 6.67 5.04
C ARG A 286 -22.21 7.09 6.48
N LYS A 287 -20.94 7.24 6.88
CA LYS A 287 -20.53 7.81 8.15
C LYS A 287 -20.13 9.26 7.94
N LEU A 288 -20.71 10.16 8.71
CA LEU A 288 -20.28 11.55 8.78
C LEU A 288 -18.93 11.65 9.49
N ARG A 289 -17.92 12.27 8.87
CA ARG A 289 -16.62 12.54 9.49
C ARG A 289 -16.45 14.05 9.65
N ALA A 290 -16.08 14.49 10.86
CA ALA A 290 -15.72 15.87 11.12
C ALA A 290 -14.26 16.11 10.74
N ILE A 291 -13.99 17.16 9.97
CA ILE A 291 -12.66 17.52 9.48
C ILE A 291 -12.37 18.97 9.86
N ASP A 292 -11.17 19.22 10.38
CA ASP A 292 -10.67 20.56 10.70
C ASP A 292 -9.84 21.08 9.51
N ASN A 293 -10.26 22.18 8.87
CA ASN A 293 -9.66 22.61 7.60
C ASN A 293 -8.31 23.35 7.78
N ALA A 294 -7.27 22.58 8.12
CA ALA A 294 -5.91 23.08 8.31
C ALA A 294 -5.32 23.71 7.04
N ARG A 295 -5.69 23.20 5.84
CA ARG A 295 -5.26 23.75 4.55
C ARG A 295 -5.70 25.21 4.39
N SER A 296 -7.00 25.49 4.52
CA SER A 296 -7.51 26.84 4.34
C SER A 296 -7.03 27.81 5.42
N SER A 297 -6.75 27.30 6.63
CA SER A 297 -6.21 28.10 7.73
C SER A 297 -4.77 28.56 7.49
N GLY A 298 -4.03 27.96 6.55
CA GLY A 298 -2.61 28.21 6.33
C GLY A 298 -1.69 27.50 7.33
N SER A 299 -2.22 26.68 8.25
CA SER A 299 -1.41 25.96 9.25
C SER A 299 -0.44 24.99 8.59
N ASN A 300 -0.88 24.26 7.56
CA ASN A 300 -0.01 23.34 6.82
C ASN A 300 1.06 24.09 6.01
N ASP A 301 0.73 25.28 5.48
CA ASP A 301 1.66 26.09 4.71
C ASP A 301 2.76 26.71 5.60
N MET A 302 2.48 26.88 6.89
CA MET A 302 3.40 27.37 7.91
C MET A 302 4.27 26.28 8.56
N THR A 303 4.16 25.03 8.10
CA THR A 303 4.81 23.87 8.74
C THR A 303 6.00 23.40 7.91
N THR A 304 7.19 23.34 8.52
CA THR A 304 8.38 22.70 7.99
C THR A 304 8.49 21.29 8.58
N THR A 305 8.79 20.28 7.76
CA THR A 305 9.01 18.89 8.20
C THR A 305 10.29 18.33 7.61
N HIS A 306 11.03 17.51 8.38
CA HIS A 306 12.30 16.93 7.94
C HIS A 306 12.20 15.46 7.50
N GLU A 307 11.04 14.84 7.68
CA GLU A 307 10.85 13.41 7.47
C GLU A 307 9.44 13.06 6.97
N THR A 308 9.26 11.83 6.48
CA THR A 308 7.98 11.33 5.98
C THR A 308 7.78 9.86 6.34
N ILE A 309 6.60 9.56 6.92
CA ILE A 309 6.26 8.20 7.32
C ILE A 309 6.11 7.26 6.12
N SER A 310 6.32 5.98 6.38
CA SER A 310 5.84 4.85 5.57
C SER A 310 5.01 3.93 6.46
N CYS A 311 3.90 3.44 5.94
CA CYS A 311 3.07 2.43 6.60
C CYS A 311 3.23 1.10 5.89
N ILE A 312 2.94 0.02 6.60
CA ILE A 312 2.87 -1.32 6.02
C ILE A 312 1.77 -1.42 4.94
N THR A 313 1.86 -2.44 4.12
CA THR A 313 0.78 -2.87 3.21
C THR A 313 0.20 -4.20 3.72
N PHE A 314 -0.81 -4.73 3.03
CA PHE A 314 -1.32 -6.07 3.33
C PHE A 314 -0.25 -7.17 3.13
N GLU A 315 0.88 -6.87 2.47
CA GLU A 315 1.99 -7.80 2.25
C GLU A 315 2.81 -8.05 3.52
N PHE A 316 2.64 -7.25 4.57
CA PHE A 316 3.30 -7.50 5.86
C PHE A 316 3.03 -8.92 6.37
N ALA A 317 1.82 -9.44 6.17
CA ALA A 317 1.50 -10.82 6.52
C ALA A 317 2.32 -11.84 5.72
N ALA A 318 2.64 -11.55 4.45
CA ALA A 318 3.50 -12.39 3.63
C ALA A 318 4.96 -12.32 4.10
N ASP A 319 5.43 -11.12 4.48
CA ASP A 319 6.77 -10.94 5.05
C ASP A 319 6.95 -11.77 6.32
N VAL A 320 6.01 -11.67 7.27
CA VAL A 320 6.06 -12.45 8.52
C VAL A 320 5.96 -13.95 8.23
N SER A 321 5.05 -14.37 7.34
CA SER A 321 4.89 -15.78 6.97
C SER A 321 6.16 -16.38 6.37
N ALA A 322 6.87 -15.64 5.52
CA ALA A 322 8.14 -16.07 4.96
C ALA A 322 9.23 -16.17 6.03
N LEU A 323 9.29 -15.20 6.96
CA LEU A 323 10.22 -15.27 8.10
C LEU A 323 9.94 -16.47 9.00
N VAL A 324 8.68 -16.77 9.28
CA VAL A 324 8.27 -17.94 10.08
C VAL A 324 8.69 -19.23 9.39
N SER A 325 8.41 -19.37 8.10
CA SER A 325 8.79 -20.55 7.31
C SER A 325 10.31 -20.74 7.28
N ALA A 326 11.07 -19.67 6.99
CA ALA A 326 12.53 -19.71 6.99
C ALA A 326 13.11 -20.06 8.37
N CYS A 327 12.62 -19.44 9.44
CA CYS A 327 13.08 -19.73 10.80
C CYS A 327 12.74 -21.16 11.25
N ALA A 328 11.59 -21.71 10.84
CA ALA A 328 11.22 -23.07 11.13
C ALA A 328 12.16 -24.05 10.42
N SER A 329 12.41 -23.82 9.12
CA SER A 329 13.36 -24.61 8.32
C SER A 329 14.77 -24.59 8.92
N ASP A 330 15.30 -23.40 9.25
CA ASP A 330 16.62 -23.23 9.88
C ASP A 330 16.73 -23.93 11.25
N ALA A 331 15.61 -24.08 11.96
CA ALA A 331 15.54 -24.78 13.24
C ALA A 331 15.26 -26.28 13.11
N GLY A 332 15.12 -26.82 11.89
CA GLY A 332 14.74 -28.22 11.66
C GLY A 332 13.31 -28.55 12.08
N LEU A 333 12.41 -27.57 12.04
CA LEU A 333 11.02 -27.67 12.49
C LEU A 333 10.05 -27.61 11.30
N PRO A 334 8.91 -28.30 11.37
CA PRO A 334 7.84 -28.09 10.39
C PRO A 334 7.30 -26.66 10.49
N CYS A 335 6.87 -26.10 9.35
CA CYS A 335 6.25 -24.79 9.31
C CYS A 335 5.00 -24.78 10.22
N PRO A 336 4.93 -23.93 11.26
CA PRO A 336 3.81 -23.94 12.18
C PRO A 336 2.57 -23.27 11.56
N PRO A 337 1.34 -23.72 11.88
CA PRO A 337 0.13 -22.99 11.53
C PRO A 337 0.15 -21.58 12.11
N MET A 338 -0.37 -20.62 11.33
CA MET A 338 -0.35 -19.19 11.68
C MET A 338 -1.76 -18.64 11.88
N ALA A 339 -1.85 -17.49 12.54
CA ALA A 339 -3.07 -16.72 12.72
C ALA A 339 -2.77 -15.22 12.56
N ILE A 340 -3.80 -14.45 12.22
CA ILE A 340 -3.76 -13.00 12.08
C ILE A 340 -4.86 -12.34 12.91
N GLY A 341 -4.54 -11.22 13.55
CA GLY A 341 -5.44 -10.41 14.37
C GLY A 341 -5.26 -8.91 14.11
N PHE A 342 -6.29 -8.14 14.44
CA PHE A 342 -6.30 -6.69 14.22
C PHE A 342 -6.85 -5.94 15.44
N ASP A 343 -6.20 -4.83 15.76
CA ASP A 343 -6.58 -3.94 16.86
C ASP A 343 -6.53 -2.48 16.40
N ASP A 344 -7.44 -1.63 16.90
CA ASP A 344 -7.56 -0.23 16.50
C ASP A 344 -7.36 0.67 17.73
N LEU A 345 -6.52 1.69 17.57
CA LEU A 345 -6.23 2.64 18.65
C LEU A 345 -7.34 3.68 18.81
N THR A 346 -7.84 3.82 20.04
CA THR A 346 -8.89 4.79 20.33
C THR A 346 -8.40 6.24 20.11
N ALA A 347 -9.19 7.01 19.37
CA ALA A 347 -9.04 8.46 19.22
C ALA A 347 -7.65 8.94 18.77
N ALA A 348 -7.14 8.35 17.68
CA ALA A 348 -5.92 8.77 17.00
C ALA A 348 -5.79 10.30 16.88
N TYR A 349 -4.56 10.80 17.00
CA TYR A 349 -4.18 12.23 17.06
C TYR A 349 -4.70 13.01 18.29
N ARG A 350 -5.90 12.73 18.79
CA ARG A 350 -6.54 13.51 19.87
C ARG A 350 -5.83 13.40 21.21
N PHE A 351 -5.21 12.26 21.49
CA PHE A 351 -4.49 12.04 22.74
C PHE A 351 -3.04 12.53 22.70
N VAL A 352 -2.51 12.87 21.52
CA VAL A 352 -1.11 13.29 21.34
C VAL A 352 -0.98 14.73 21.82
N PRO A 353 -0.29 15.01 22.94
CA PRO A 353 -0.31 16.35 23.54
C PRO A 353 0.25 17.44 22.63
N CYS A 354 -0.34 18.64 22.64
CA CYS A 354 0.05 19.76 21.79
C CYS A 354 0.62 20.93 22.61
N SER A 355 1.81 21.41 22.25
CA SER A 355 2.44 22.57 22.90
C SER A 355 1.94 23.92 22.38
N GLN A 356 1.21 23.93 21.26
CA GLN A 356 0.69 25.14 20.61
C GLN A 356 -0.84 25.08 20.42
N PRO A 357 -1.63 24.93 21.50
CA PRO A 357 -3.08 24.80 21.44
C PRO A 357 -3.79 25.98 20.74
N GLU A 358 -3.18 27.17 20.68
CA GLU A 358 -3.64 28.33 19.94
C GLU A 358 -3.76 28.10 18.42
N TYR A 359 -3.08 27.10 17.87
CA TYR A 359 -3.17 26.71 16.45
C TYR A 359 -4.07 25.48 16.22
N THR A 360 -4.72 24.98 17.26
CA THR A 360 -5.65 23.83 17.20
C THR A 360 -7.13 24.24 17.27
N VAL A 361 -7.38 25.55 17.29
CA VAL A 361 -8.71 26.13 17.43
C VAL A 361 -9.53 25.83 16.19
N PHE A 362 -10.77 25.39 16.36
CA PHE A 362 -11.74 25.27 15.27
C PHE A 362 -13.08 25.89 15.65
N CYS A 363 -13.83 26.31 14.64
CA CYS A 363 -15.15 26.88 14.76
C CYS A 363 -16.19 25.95 14.13
N VAL A 364 -17.31 25.78 14.82
CA VAL A 364 -18.46 24.98 14.41
C VAL A 364 -19.75 25.77 14.68
N TRP A 365 -20.78 25.52 13.88
CA TRP A 365 -22.09 26.09 14.14
C TRP A 365 -22.79 25.32 15.27
N ARG A 366 -23.25 26.04 16.30
CA ARG A 366 -24.17 25.52 17.30
C ARG A 366 -25.60 25.77 16.82
N PRO A 367 -26.43 24.72 16.62
CA PRO A 367 -27.85 24.87 16.32
C PRO A 367 -28.58 25.68 17.40
N ALA A 368 -29.66 26.34 16.98
CA ALA A 368 -30.56 27.00 17.92
C ALA A 368 -31.19 25.96 18.86
N SER A 369 -31.46 26.38 20.09
CA SER A 369 -32.14 25.59 21.12
C SER A 369 -33.08 26.49 21.89
N HIS A 370 -34.03 25.92 22.64
CA HIS A 370 -34.91 26.68 23.53
C HIS A 370 -34.15 27.64 24.47
N SER A 371 -32.94 27.26 24.87
CA SER A 371 -32.09 28.00 25.82
C SER A 371 -31.11 28.99 25.17
N ALA A 372 -30.90 28.97 23.85
CA ALA A 372 -29.94 29.87 23.20
C ALA A 372 -30.07 29.90 21.66
N PRO A 373 -29.93 31.08 21.01
CA PRO A 373 -30.00 31.22 19.55
C PRO A 373 -28.86 30.47 18.85
N GLY A 374 -29.01 30.13 17.57
CA GLY A 374 -27.93 29.51 16.79
C GLY A 374 -26.74 30.46 16.63
N ALA A 375 -25.52 29.97 16.80
CA ALA A 375 -24.33 30.81 16.70
C ALA A 375 -23.06 30.01 16.38
N PRO A 376 -22.07 30.62 15.71
CA PRO A 376 -20.73 30.04 15.63
C PRO A 376 -20.09 30.01 17.02
N VAL A 377 -19.51 28.88 17.39
CA VAL A 377 -18.78 28.71 18.66
C VAL A 377 -17.43 28.08 18.40
N PHE A 378 -16.47 28.35 19.28
CA PHE A 378 -15.12 27.84 19.15
C PHE A 378 -14.81 26.70 20.11
N TYR A 379 -13.94 25.81 19.68
CA TYR A 379 -13.30 24.80 20.50
C TYR A 379 -11.80 24.79 20.17
N TYR A 380 -10.99 24.18 21.03
CA TYR A 380 -9.62 23.81 20.68
C TYR A 380 -9.37 22.35 21.04
N VAL A 381 -8.37 21.74 20.40
CA VAL A 381 -7.96 20.36 20.64
C VAL A 381 -6.71 20.37 21.50
N PRO A 382 -6.74 19.87 22.75
CA PRO A 382 -5.53 19.77 23.57
C PRO A 382 -4.46 18.83 22.98
N GLY A 383 -4.88 17.90 22.13
CA GLY A 383 -3.99 17.17 21.25
C GLY A 383 -3.97 17.74 19.83
N HIS A 384 -4.07 16.89 18.80
CA HIS A 384 -3.92 17.33 17.41
C HIS A 384 -5.23 17.33 16.60
N ASN A 385 -5.36 18.28 15.68
CA ASN A 385 -6.46 18.29 14.71
C ASN A 385 -6.23 17.28 13.58
N PHE A 386 -7.30 16.61 13.16
CA PHE A 386 -7.29 15.88 11.89
C PHE A 386 -7.11 16.87 10.73
N GLY A 387 -6.18 16.58 9.83
CA GLY A 387 -5.90 17.41 8.65
C GLY A 387 -4.63 18.27 8.75
N MET A 388 -4.00 18.35 9.92
CA MET A 388 -2.69 18.99 10.08
C MET A 388 -1.57 18.07 9.60
N THR A 389 -0.61 18.62 8.85
CA THR A 389 0.57 17.86 8.38
C THR A 389 1.37 17.29 9.56
N ALA A 390 1.62 18.10 10.60
CA ALA A 390 2.37 17.70 11.78
C ALA A 390 1.69 16.58 12.59
N ALA A 391 0.36 16.51 12.60
CA ALA A 391 -0.39 15.50 13.33
C ALA A 391 -0.02 14.08 12.89
N VAL A 392 0.19 13.87 11.59
CA VAL A 392 0.59 12.58 11.04
C VAL A 392 1.96 12.14 11.56
N LEU A 393 2.94 13.04 11.55
CA LEU A 393 4.30 12.75 12.03
C LEU A 393 4.32 12.52 13.54
N ASN A 394 3.77 13.46 14.31
CA ASN A 394 3.80 13.41 15.77
C ASN A 394 3.07 12.19 16.32
N PHE A 395 1.92 11.84 15.74
CA PHE A 395 1.17 10.66 16.17
C PHE A 395 1.93 9.37 15.90
N ASN A 396 2.45 9.18 14.68
CA ASN A 396 3.05 7.90 14.29
C ASN A 396 4.31 7.53 15.08
N ARG A 397 4.93 8.49 15.80
CA ARG A 397 6.00 8.22 16.76
C ARG A 397 5.55 7.25 17.85
N PHE A 398 4.33 7.43 18.38
CA PHE A 398 3.79 6.57 19.45
C PHE A 398 3.54 5.14 18.97
N PRO A 399 2.78 4.88 17.88
CA PRO A 399 2.62 3.52 17.39
C PRO A 399 3.94 2.84 16.98
N LYS A 400 4.93 3.57 16.44
CA LYS A 400 6.23 2.96 16.10
C LYS A 400 6.99 2.52 17.35
N LEU A 401 6.91 3.30 18.42
CA LEU A 401 7.43 2.92 19.72
C LEU A 401 6.72 1.68 20.27
N MET A 402 5.38 1.64 20.21
CA MET A 402 4.61 0.48 20.69
C MET A 402 4.94 -0.81 19.91
N VAL A 403 5.13 -0.73 18.59
CA VAL A 403 5.55 -1.89 17.79
C VAL A 403 6.96 -2.38 18.14
N ALA A 404 7.91 -1.47 18.32
CA ALA A 404 9.25 -1.84 18.76
C ALA A 404 9.24 -2.44 20.18
N MET A 405 8.42 -1.91 21.09
CA MET A 405 8.22 -2.44 22.43
C MET A 405 7.61 -3.85 22.40
N ALA A 406 6.59 -4.07 21.58
CA ALA A 406 5.96 -5.37 21.40
C ALA A 406 6.91 -6.42 20.81
N ARG A 407 7.72 -6.04 19.81
CA ARG A 407 8.75 -6.92 19.23
C ARG A 407 9.84 -7.27 20.25
N SER A 408 10.31 -6.27 20.98
CA SER A 408 11.46 -6.41 21.89
C SER A 408 11.12 -7.00 23.26
N LEU A 409 9.91 -6.82 23.80
CA LEU A 409 9.54 -7.39 25.10
C LEU A 409 8.74 -8.69 25.00
N LEU A 410 7.99 -8.87 23.89
CA LEU A 410 6.99 -9.95 23.79
C LEU A 410 7.17 -10.85 22.56
N ALA A 411 8.25 -10.65 21.78
CA ALA A 411 8.53 -11.40 20.55
C ALA A 411 7.33 -11.42 19.59
N LEU A 412 6.66 -10.28 19.41
CA LEU A 412 5.48 -10.16 18.56
C LEU A 412 5.83 -9.73 17.14
N ALA A 413 5.36 -10.48 16.15
CA ALA A 413 5.39 -10.05 14.76
C ALA A 413 4.19 -9.14 14.47
N VAL A 414 4.33 -7.89 14.91
CA VAL A 414 3.35 -6.83 14.78
C VAL A 414 3.92 -5.66 13.98
N ASP A 415 3.08 -4.98 13.22
CA ASP A 415 3.36 -3.65 12.69
C ASP A 415 2.04 -2.86 12.56
N GLN A 416 2.12 -1.57 12.23
CA GLN A 416 0.95 -0.69 12.20
C GLN A 416 0.77 0.08 10.89
N TYR A 417 -0.49 0.37 10.58
CA TYR A 417 -0.92 1.34 9.58
C TYR A 417 -1.68 2.46 10.32
N PHE A 418 -0.97 3.54 10.66
CA PHE A 418 -1.50 4.59 11.54
C PHE A 418 -2.01 4.03 12.88
N ASP A 419 -3.33 3.98 13.07
CA ASP A 419 -4.05 3.51 14.24
C ASP A 419 -4.44 2.02 14.18
N ASP A 420 -4.33 1.38 13.00
CA ASP A 420 -4.58 -0.05 12.80
C ASP A 420 -3.32 -0.87 13.09
N TYR A 421 -3.37 -1.79 14.04
CA TYR A 421 -2.33 -2.79 14.29
C TYR A 421 -2.67 -4.10 13.60
N MET A 422 -1.66 -4.71 12.98
CA MET A 422 -1.75 -6.04 12.38
C MET A 422 -0.78 -6.96 13.12
N VAL A 423 -1.33 -7.95 13.82
CA VAL A 423 -0.56 -8.98 14.52
C VAL A 423 -0.63 -10.26 13.70
N VAL A 424 0.52 -10.82 13.35
CA VAL A 424 0.63 -12.12 12.69
C VAL A 424 1.44 -13.01 13.63
N ASP A 425 0.90 -14.15 14.01
CA ASP A 425 1.51 -14.98 15.06
C ASP A 425 1.31 -16.48 14.79
N LEU A 426 1.96 -17.31 15.60
CA LEU A 426 1.74 -18.74 15.59
C LEU A 426 0.33 -19.05 16.13
N ARG A 427 -0.42 -19.91 15.44
CA ARG A 427 -1.78 -20.30 15.87
C ARG A 427 -1.79 -20.91 17.27
N ARG A 428 -0.71 -21.61 17.64
CA ARG A 428 -0.53 -22.20 18.97
C ARG A 428 -0.30 -21.19 20.08
N ALA A 429 0.09 -19.95 19.77
CA ALA A 429 0.25 -18.90 20.77
C ALA A 429 -1.11 -18.34 21.25
N GLY A 430 -2.23 -18.81 20.69
CA GLY A 430 -3.57 -18.39 21.07
C GLY A 430 -3.76 -16.89 20.92
N SER A 431 -4.38 -16.26 21.92
CA SER A 431 -4.55 -14.81 22.00
C SER A 431 -3.37 -14.08 22.64
N SER A 432 -2.36 -14.79 23.16
CA SER A 432 -1.27 -14.21 23.97
C SER A 432 -0.55 -13.04 23.30
N GLY A 433 -0.47 -13.05 21.96
CA GLY A 433 0.10 -11.95 21.20
C GLY A 433 -0.73 -10.67 21.26
N GLN A 434 -2.05 -10.76 21.02
CA GLN A 434 -2.97 -9.62 21.13
C GLN A 434 -3.17 -9.19 22.59
N ASP A 435 -3.26 -10.14 23.53
CA ASP A 435 -3.37 -9.85 24.95
C ASP A 435 -2.14 -9.11 25.46
N GLY A 436 -0.95 -9.55 25.07
CA GLY A 436 0.32 -8.89 25.39
C GLY A 436 0.43 -7.49 24.79
N LEU A 437 0.02 -7.30 23.52
CA LEU A 437 -0.02 -5.98 22.90
C LEU A 437 -1.02 -5.06 23.60
N SER A 438 -2.21 -5.55 23.93
CA SER A 438 -3.24 -4.84 24.69
C SER A 438 -2.76 -4.45 26.09
N PHE A 439 -2.01 -5.33 26.76
CA PHE A 439 -1.34 -5.06 28.02
C PHE A 439 -0.35 -3.89 27.91
N LEU A 440 0.56 -3.90 26.92
CA LEU A 440 1.52 -2.81 26.73
C LEU A 440 0.82 -1.48 26.44
N HIS A 441 -0.22 -1.49 25.62
CA HIS A 441 -1.06 -0.32 25.33
C HIS A 441 -1.76 0.23 26.57
N SER A 442 -2.32 -0.66 27.39
CA SER A 442 -2.94 -0.29 28.67
C SER A 442 -1.92 0.29 29.64
N LEU A 443 -0.72 -0.29 29.72
CA LEU A 443 0.40 0.18 30.54
C LEU A 443 0.90 1.57 30.11
N ALA A 444 0.95 1.84 28.81
CA ALA A 444 1.24 3.16 28.26
C ALA A 444 0.11 4.19 28.45
N GLY A 445 -1.05 3.76 28.96
CA GLY A 445 -2.24 4.61 29.18
C GLY A 445 -3.02 4.89 27.89
N ARG A 446 -2.91 4.04 26.87
CA ARG A 446 -3.54 4.18 25.54
C ARG A 446 -4.15 2.86 25.06
N PRO A 447 -5.25 2.40 25.68
CA PRO A 447 -5.89 1.13 25.31
C PRO A 447 -6.53 1.16 23.92
N PHE A 448 -6.71 -0.03 23.35
CA PHE A 448 -7.42 -0.23 22.09
C PHE A 448 -8.94 -0.05 22.22
N ASP A 449 -9.60 0.12 21.08
CA ASP A 449 -11.05 0.15 20.95
C ASP A 449 -11.59 -1.29 20.94
N ALA A 450 -12.24 -1.71 22.04
CA ALA A 450 -12.76 -3.06 22.21
C ALA A 450 -13.81 -3.44 21.14
N ASP A 451 -14.57 -2.47 20.61
CA ASP A 451 -15.61 -2.72 19.61
C ASP A 451 -15.03 -3.05 18.22
N LYS A 452 -13.74 -2.76 18.01
CA LYS A 452 -13.04 -2.93 16.74
C LYS A 452 -12.02 -4.06 16.75
N HIS A 453 -11.85 -4.74 17.88
CA HIS A 453 -10.97 -5.89 18.01
C HIS A 453 -11.41 -7.01 17.06
N GLN A 454 -10.45 -7.54 16.30
CA GLN A 454 -10.61 -8.78 15.53
C GLN A 454 -9.64 -9.82 16.10
N SER A 455 -10.18 -10.84 16.74
CA SER A 455 -9.41 -11.90 17.38
C SER A 455 -8.59 -12.72 16.38
N MET A 456 -7.48 -13.27 16.86
CA MET A 456 -6.60 -14.16 16.09
C MET A 456 -7.38 -15.27 15.37
N SER A 457 -7.23 -15.34 14.06
CA SER A 457 -7.91 -16.31 13.19
C SER A 457 -7.01 -16.68 12.00
N PRO A 458 -7.16 -17.86 11.37
CA PRO A 458 -6.43 -18.19 10.13
C PRO A 458 -6.73 -17.24 8.95
N GLN A 459 -7.81 -16.47 9.03
CA GLN A 459 -8.17 -15.43 8.07
C GLN A 459 -8.72 -14.20 8.78
N GLY A 460 -8.46 -13.02 8.23
CA GLY A 460 -8.94 -11.77 8.78
C GLY A 460 -9.06 -10.65 7.76
N ILE A 461 -9.64 -9.54 8.17
CA ILE A 461 -9.87 -8.38 7.32
C ILE A 461 -8.96 -7.23 7.80
N GLY A 462 -7.90 -7.00 7.03
CA GLY A 462 -6.90 -5.97 7.28
C GLY A 462 -6.74 -5.03 6.10
N LEU A 463 -6.58 -3.73 6.37
CA LEU A 463 -6.27 -2.70 5.35
C LEU A 463 -7.21 -2.69 4.13
N GLY A 464 -8.43 -3.20 4.29
CA GLY A 464 -9.45 -3.25 3.25
C GLY A 464 -9.47 -4.50 2.36
N VAL A 465 -8.62 -5.50 2.61
CA VAL A 465 -8.60 -6.80 1.91
C VAL A 465 -8.83 -7.96 2.91
N ARG A 466 -9.21 -9.13 2.41
CA ARG A 466 -9.16 -10.38 3.18
C ARG A 466 -7.76 -10.97 3.04
N ILE A 467 -7.13 -11.27 4.17
CA ILE A 467 -5.81 -11.90 4.27
C ILE A 467 -6.04 -13.27 4.90
N ASP A 468 -5.57 -14.32 4.23
CA ASP A 468 -5.71 -15.71 4.63
C ASP A 468 -4.33 -16.36 4.73
N VAL A 469 -3.97 -16.77 5.95
CA VAL A 469 -2.70 -17.39 6.31
C VAL A 469 -2.85 -18.90 6.56
N SER A 470 -4.03 -19.48 6.33
CA SER A 470 -4.31 -20.89 6.64
C SER A 470 -3.48 -21.85 5.80
N ALA A 471 -3.25 -21.54 4.53
CA ALA A 471 -2.48 -22.36 3.59
C ALA A 471 -0.95 -22.17 3.71
N VAL A 472 -0.46 -21.34 4.62
CA VAL A 472 0.99 -21.09 4.76
C VAL A 472 1.74 -22.33 5.21
N HIS A 473 1.18 -23.08 6.18
CA HIS A 473 1.85 -24.22 6.77
C HIS A 473 1.87 -25.48 5.88
N ASP A 474 0.79 -25.71 5.14
CA ASP A 474 0.64 -26.88 4.26
C ASP A 474 1.21 -26.63 2.86
N ASP A 475 0.85 -25.49 2.26
CA ASP A 475 1.07 -25.21 0.84
C ASP A 475 2.15 -24.13 0.60
N GLY A 476 2.69 -23.51 1.66
CA GLY A 476 3.67 -22.43 1.55
C GLY A 476 3.13 -21.16 0.89
N VAL A 477 1.80 -20.94 0.95
CA VAL A 477 1.13 -19.81 0.28
C VAL A 477 0.23 -18.99 1.20
N LEU A 478 0.27 -17.68 0.97
CA LEU A 478 -0.64 -16.71 1.55
C LEU A 478 -1.64 -16.22 0.50
N ILE A 479 -2.92 -16.15 0.85
CA ILE A 479 -3.99 -15.78 -0.09
C ILE A 479 -4.57 -14.42 0.30
N ILE A 480 -4.62 -13.50 -0.67
CA ILE A 480 -5.20 -12.17 -0.52
C ILE A 480 -6.34 -12.02 -1.51
N SER A 481 -7.49 -11.52 -1.05
CA SER A 481 -8.62 -11.24 -1.91
C SER A 481 -9.32 -9.94 -1.55
N THR A 482 -9.76 -9.20 -2.56
CA THR A 482 -10.59 -8.01 -2.35
C THR A 482 -11.99 -8.39 -1.88
N LYS A 483 -12.59 -7.56 -1.01
CA LYS A 483 -13.97 -7.75 -0.57
C LYS A 483 -14.95 -7.61 -1.75
N TRP A 484 -15.83 -8.60 -1.94
CA TRP A 484 -16.79 -8.64 -3.05
C TRP A 484 -17.67 -7.37 -3.16
N HIS A 485 -18.08 -6.76 -2.04
CA HIS A 485 -18.91 -5.55 -2.06
C HIS A 485 -18.17 -4.31 -2.60
N ARG A 486 -16.83 -4.28 -2.55
CA ARG A 486 -16.04 -3.20 -3.18
C ARG A 486 -16.11 -3.32 -4.70
N CYS A 487 -15.98 -4.55 -5.22
CA CYS A 487 -16.20 -4.86 -6.63
C CYS A 487 -17.62 -4.46 -7.05
N LEU A 488 -18.65 -4.89 -6.31
CA LEU A 488 -20.03 -4.54 -6.60
C LEU A 488 -20.27 -3.02 -6.56
N SER A 489 -19.72 -2.30 -5.57
CA SER A 489 -19.89 -0.85 -5.48
C SER A 489 -19.37 -0.11 -6.72
N VAL A 490 -18.27 -0.56 -7.31
CA VAL A 490 -17.75 0.02 -8.55
C VAL A 490 -18.67 -0.28 -9.73
N LEU A 491 -19.11 -1.52 -9.87
CA LEU A 491 -20.03 -1.92 -10.94
C LEU A 491 -21.35 -1.13 -10.88
N VAL A 492 -21.91 -0.94 -9.69
CA VAL A 492 -23.13 -0.14 -9.50
C VAL A 492 -22.91 1.30 -9.98
N MET A 493 -21.81 1.96 -9.57
CA MET A 493 -21.51 3.33 -9.99
C MET A 493 -21.37 3.44 -11.52
N LEU A 494 -20.68 2.49 -12.16
CA LEU A 494 -20.50 2.49 -13.61
C LEU A 494 -21.82 2.20 -14.35
N ARG A 495 -22.63 1.26 -13.87
CA ARG A 495 -23.96 0.94 -14.45
C ARG A 495 -24.94 2.10 -14.33
N GLU A 496 -24.91 2.83 -13.21
CA GLU A 496 -25.73 4.04 -13.03
C GLU A 496 -25.30 5.13 -14.01
N ALA A 497 -23.99 5.40 -14.11
CA ALA A 497 -23.46 6.37 -15.07
C ALA A 497 -23.77 5.99 -16.52
N ALA A 498 -23.70 4.70 -16.87
CA ALA A 498 -24.05 4.19 -18.19
C ALA A 498 -25.55 4.36 -18.50
N ARG A 499 -26.42 4.02 -17.55
CA ARG A 499 -27.87 4.20 -17.68
C ARG A 499 -28.27 5.67 -17.82
N ALA A 500 -27.60 6.56 -17.07
CA ALA A 500 -27.80 8.00 -17.17
C ALA A 500 -27.14 8.63 -18.40
N ASN A 501 -26.37 7.86 -19.18
CA ASN A 501 -25.49 8.35 -20.25
C ASN A 501 -24.60 9.53 -19.81
N PHE A 502 -24.15 9.54 -18.56
CA PHE A 502 -23.45 10.68 -17.97
C PHE A 502 -22.48 10.25 -16.88
N LEU A 503 -21.20 10.66 -16.99
CA LEU A 503 -20.16 10.40 -16.00
C LEU A 503 -19.29 11.65 -15.79
N PRO A 504 -19.47 12.42 -14.70
CA PRO A 504 -18.67 13.61 -14.45
C PRO A 504 -17.25 13.27 -13.96
N PRO A 505 -16.26 14.17 -14.14
CA PRO A 505 -14.86 13.94 -13.77
C PRO A 505 -14.65 13.52 -12.30
N GLY A 506 -15.42 14.10 -11.37
CA GLY A 506 -15.35 13.77 -9.94
C GLY A 506 -15.77 12.33 -9.64
N THR A 507 -16.83 11.85 -10.29
CA THR A 507 -17.27 10.45 -10.17
C THR A 507 -16.26 9.52 -10.84
N ALA A 508 -15.73 9.88 -12.02
CA ALA A 508 -14.68 9.11 -12.69
C ALA A 508 -13.43 8.95 -11.81
N SER A 509 -12.98 10.04 -11.16
CA SER A 509 -11.88 10.03 -10.19
C SER A 509 -12.14 9.06 -9.02
N THR A 510 -13.37 9.07 -8.49
CA THR A 510 -13.79 8.16 -7.42
C THR A 510 -13.74 6.70 -7.87
N VAL A 511 -14.28 6.39 -9.06
CA VAL A 511 -14.27 5.03 -9.60
C VAL A 511 -12.84 4.55 -9.88
N HIS A 512 -12.02 5.40 -10.51
CA HIS A 512 -10.62 5.10 -10.80
C HIS A 512 -9.82 4.79 -9.53
N GLY A 513 -10.00 5.58 -8.46
CA GLY A 513 -9.37 5.32 -7.16
C GLY A 513 -9.81 4.00 -6.52
N LYS A 514 -11.11 3.69 -6.55
CA LYS A 514 -11.65 2.42 -6.04
C LYS A 514 -11.10 1.22 -6.82
N LEU A 515 -11.09 1.29 -8.16
CA LEU A 515 -10.50 0.26 -9.02
C LEU A 515 -9.02 0.06 -8.71
N GLY A 516 -8.24 1.16 -8.62
CA GLY A 516 -6.83 1.09 -8.28
C GLY A 516 -6.55 0.33 -6.97
N PHE A 517 -7.42 0.49 -5.97
CA PHE A 517 -7.35 -0.30 -4.74
C PHE A 517 -7.72 -1.77 -4.98
N ILE A 518 -8.86 -2.05 -5.61
CA ILE A 518 -9.35 -3.43 -5.85
C ILE A 518 -8.27 -4.26 -6.58
N LEU A 519 -7.66 -3.67 -7.61
CA LEU A 519 -6.68 -4.32 -8.46
C LEU A 519 -5.31 -4.45 -7.80
N SER A 520 -5.04 -3.75 -6.69
CA SER A 520 -3.78 -3.90 -5.95
C SER A 520 -3.61 -5.29 -5.34
N ALA A 521 -4.73 -5.95 -5.04
CA ALA A 521 -4.82 -7.31 -4.51
C ALA A 521 -5.14 -8.36 -5.58
N ALA A 522 -4.83 -8.07 -6.85
CA ALA A 522 -5.03 -8.97 -7.99
C ALA A 522 -3.70 -9.21 -8.73
N TYR A 523 -3.56 -10.39 -9.36
CA TYR A 523 -2.39 -10.74 -10.17
C TYR A 523 -2.10 -9.69 -11.25
N GLY A 524 -0.85 -9.21 -11.29
CA GLY A 524 -0.39 -8.25 -12.29
C GLY A 524 -1.19 -6.95 -12.34
N ARG A 525 -2.04 -6.68 -11.33
CA ARG A 525 -3.05 -5.60 -11.33
C ARG A 525 -3.93 -5.61 -12.58
N VAL A 526 -4.38 -6.80 -12.98
CA VAL A 526 -5.25 -7.05 -14.13
C VAL A 526 -6.41 -6.05 -14.20
N GLY A 527 -6.64 -5.46 -15.37
CA GLY A 527 -7.67 -4.43 -15.57
C GLY A 527 -7.21 -2.99 -15.36
N LYS A 528 -5.97 -2.74 -14.94
CA LYS A 528 -5.41 -1.37 -14.89
C LYS A 528 -5.45 -0.68 -16.25
N ALA A 529 -5.19 -1.40 -17.35
CA ALA A 529 -5.27 -0.85 -18.70
C ALA A 529 -6.71 -0.50 -19.09
N ALA A 530 -7.66 -1.37 -18.74
CA ALA A 530 -9.08 -1.15 -18.97
C ALA A 530 -9.60 0.12 -18.27
N ALA A 531 -9.00 0.57 -17.17
CA ALA A 531 -9.40 1.79 -16.45
C ALA A 531 -9.00 3.11 -17.15
N GLN A 532 -8.28 3.07 -18.27
CA GLN A 532 -7.79 4.26 -18.99
C GLN A 532 -8.87 5.27 -19.38
N PRO A 533 -10.08 4.87 -19.83
CA PRO A 533 -11.14 5.82 -20.17
C PRO A 533 -11.55 6.71 -18.98
N LEU A 534 -11.35 6.27 -17.74
CA LEU A 534 -11.58 7.11 -16.56
C LEU A 534 -10.54 8.21 -16.42
N VAL A 535 -9.27 7.93 -16.71
CA VAL A 535 -8.19 8.92 -16.66
C VAL A 535 -8.43 10.01 -17.70
N GLN A 536 -8.81 9.60 -18.92
CA GLN A 536 -9.23 10.51 -19.98
C GLN A 536 -10.41 11.39 -19.53
N ARG A 537 -11.44 10.79 -18.93
CA ARG A 537 -12.60 11.50 -18.37
C ARG A 537 -12.24 12.49 -17.26
N MET A 538 -11.23 12.19 -16.44
CA MET A 538 -10.84 13.03 -15.31
C MET A 538 -10.14 14.32 -15.73
N TRP A 539 -9.31 14.26 -16.77
CA TRP A 539 -8.32 15.31 -17.05
C TRP A 539 -8.46 15.99 -18.41
N HIS A 540 -9.17 15.38 -19.36
CA HIS A 540 -9.11 15.79 -20.76
C HIS A 540 -10.48 16.01 -21.40
N ASP A 541 -11.48 15.21 -21.06
CA ASP A 541 -12.81 15.34 -21.66
C ASP A 541 -13.53 16.61 -21.18
N THR A 542 -14.19 17.31 -22.10
CA THR A 542 -15.12 18.42 -21.83
C THR A 542 -16.58 18.02 -21.96
N ASP A 543 -16.88 16.93 -22.68
CA ASP A 543 -18.19 16.27 -22.73
C ASP A 543 -18.22 15.08 -21.76
N TYR A 544 -19.28 15.03 -20.94
CA TYR A 544 -19.45 14.02 -19.90
C TYR A 544 -20.45 12.92 -20.28
N ALA A 545 -20.89 12.86 -21.53
CA ALA A 545 -21.65 11.73 -22.08
C ALA A 545 -20.94 10.39 -21.83
N PHE A 546 -21.68 9.29 -21.70
CA PHE A 546 -21.07 7.97 -21.47
C PHE A 546 -20.57 7.36 -22.78
N THR A 547 -19.29 7.55 -23.07
CA THR A 547 -18.69 7.22 -24.37
C THR A 547 -18.63 5.71 -24.65
N PRO A 548 -18.50 5.30 -25.93
CA PRO A 548 -18.27 3.90 -26.29
C PRO A 548 -17.06 3.27 -25.59
N GLN A 549 -16.00 4.05 -25.34
CA GLN A 549 -14.81 3.60 -24.61
C GLN A 549 -15.14 3.29 -23.14
N LEU A 550 -15.95 4.12 -22.48
CA LEU A 550 -16.44 3.85 -21.12
C LEU A 550 -17.38 2.64 -21.09
N ARG A 551 -18.15 2.39 -22.16
CA ARG A 551 -18.99 1.20 -22.30
C ARG A 551 -18.18 -0.08 -22.39
N HIS A 552 -17.15 -0.12 -23.26
CA HIS A 552 -16.25 -1.26 -23.33
C HIS A 552 -15.51 -1.51 -22.01
N MET A 553 -15.11 -0.44 -21.31
CA MET A 553 -14.52 -0.57 -19.98
C MET A 553 -15.50 -1.18 -18.98
N LEU A 554 -16.76 -0.72 -18.96
CA LEU A 554 -17.79 -1.29 -18.09
C LEU A 554 -17.98 -2.78 -18.39
N GLU A 555 -18.15 -3.16 -19.66
CA GLU A 555 -18.26 -4.56 -20.08
C GLU A 555 -17.07 -5.41 -19.62
N PHE A 556 -15.85 -4.87 -19.73
CA PHE A 556 -14.65 -5.54 -19.23
C PHE A 556 -14.70 -5.79 -17.72
N PHE A 557 -15.05 -4.77 -16.93
CA PHE A 557 -15.13 -4.93 -15.48
C PHE A 557 -16.33 -5.77 -15.04
N GLU A 558 -17.43 -5.81 -15.81
CA GLU A 558 -18.55 -6.72 -15.57
C GLU A 558 -18.17 -8.19 -15.75
N ALA A 559 -17.23 -8.49 -16.65
CA ALA A 559 -16.65 -9.83 -16.77
C ALA A 559 -15.63 -10.10 -15.67
N LEU A 560 -14.69 -9.18 -15.43
CA LEU A 560 -13.55 -9.39 -14.54
C LEU A 560 -13.91 -9.39 -13.05
N LEU A 561 -14.67 -8.40 -12.57
CA LEU A 561 -14.81 -8.16 -11.14
C LEU A 561 -15.58 -9.23 -10.36
N PRO A 562 -16.60 -9.92 -10.93
CA PRO A 562 -17.25 -11.06 -10.27
C PRO A 562 -16.31 -12.26 -10.08
N GLU A 563 -15.42 -12.48 -11.05
CA GLU A 563 -14.51 -13.64 -11.11
C GLU A 563 -13.06 -13.25 -10.79
N LEU A 564 -12.85 -12.13 -10.09
CA LEU A 564 -11.51 -11.59 -9.84
C LEU A 564 -10.68 -12.60 -9.03
N PRO A 565 -9.60 -13.19 -9.58
CA PRO A 565 -8.85 -14.22 -8.88
C PRO A 565 -8.15 -13.66 -7.65
N ALA A 566 -8.17 -14.42 -6.55
CA ALA A 566 -7.41 -14.10 -5.35
C ALA A 566 -5.90 -14.14 -5.66
N LEU A 567 -5.16 -13.14 -5.16
CA LEU A 567 -3.71 -13.10 -5.25
C LEU A 567 -3.10 -14.14 -4.31
N THR A 568 -2.30 -15.06 -4.85
CA THR A 568 -1.53 -16.02 -4.05
C THR A 568 -0.05 -15.61 -4.00
N ILE A 569 0.46 -15.39 -2.80
CA ILE A 569 1.87 -15.06 -2.53
C ILE A 569 2.55 -16.29 -1.93
N ARG A 570 3.48 -16.89 -2.67
CA ARG A 570 4.42 -17.88 -2.13
C ARG A 570 5.35 -17.25 -1.11
N VAL A 571 5.46 -17.87 0.05
CA VAL A 571 6.28 -17.40 1.18
C VAL A 571 7.48 -18.30 1.47
N ASP A 572 7.48 -19.52 0.96
CA ASP A 572 8.62 -20.43 1.05
C ASP A 572 9.56 -20.24 -0.15
N SER A 573 10.83 -19.93 0.12
CA SER A 573 11.89 -19.84 -0.89
C SER A 573 12.60 -21.17 -1.15
N SER A 574 12.40 -22.18 -0.30
CA SER A 574 13.03 -23.50 -0.45
C SER A 574 12.37 -24.36 -1.54
N GLN A 575 11.11 -24.07 -1.87
CA GLN A 575 10.36 -24.68 -2.97
C GLN A 575 10.30 -23.79 -4.23
N ASP A 576 11.30 -22.95 -4.47
CA ASP A 576 11.33 -22.13 -5.68
C ASP A 576 11.34 -23.03 -6.93
N ASP A 577 10.37 -22.85 -7.85
CA ASP A 577 10.03 -23.67 -9.03
C ASP A 577 11.15 -23.76 -10.12
N GLY A 578 12.39 -24.01 -9.72
CA GLY A 578 13.57 -23.98 -10.59
C GLY A 578 13.86 -22.61 -11.18
N PRO A 579 14.81 -22.52 -12.13
CA PRO A 579 15.11 -21.27 -12.83
C PRO A 579 13.86 -20.68 -13.52
N PRO A 580 13.82 -19.36 -13.78
CA PRO A 580 12.73 -18.76 -14.54
C PRO A 580 12.71 -19.30 -15.98
N VAL A 581 11.51 -19.39 -16.57
CA VAL A 581 11.37 -19.61 -18.02
C VAL A 581 11.86 -18.35 -18.73
N VAL A 582 12.65 -18.51 -19.79
CA VAL A 582 13.15 -17.38 -20.59
C VAL A 582 12.39 -17.32 -21.90
N VAL A 583 11.82 -16.16 -22.21
CA VAL A 583 11.02 -15.94 -23.42
C VAL A 583 11.58 -14.75 -24.19
N TYR A 584 11.72 -14.89 -25.50
CA TYR A 584 11.96 -13.82 -26.44
C TYR A 584 10.80 -13.77 -27.41
N THR A 585 10.30 -12.57 -27.70
CA THR A 585 9.34 -12.34 -28.78
C THR A 585 9.78 -11.20 -29.66
N ASP A 586 9.34 -11.26 -30.91
CA ASP A 586 9.64 -10.25 -31.90
C ASP A 586 8.54 -10.25 -32.98
N ALA A 587 8.38 -9.14 -33.68
CA ALA A 587 7.51 -9.06 -34.83
C ALA A 587 8.15 -8.25 -35.96
N SER A 588 7.95 -8.69 -37.21
CA SER A 588 8.24 -7.89 -38.39
C SER A 588 6.94 -7.46 -39.08
N PHE A 589 6.90 -6.24 -39.61
CA PHE A 589 5.76 -5.72 -40.36
C PHE A 589 6.24 -5.14 -41.69
N ARG A 590 5.61 -5.58 -42.78
CA ARG A 590 5.86 -5.08 -44.13
C ARG A 590 4.55 -4.69 -44.78
N ALA A 591 4.53 -3.52 -45.40
CA ALA A 591 3.43 -3.10 -46.25
C ALA A 591 3.95 -2.87 -47.66
N THR A 592 3.42 -3.62 -48.63
CA THR A 592 3.68 -3.43 -50.05
C THR A 592 2.43 -2.90 -50.73
N THR A 593 2.61 -2.12 -51.79
CA THR A 593 1.51 -1.66 -52.63
C THR A 593 1.61 -2.42 -53.94
N ALA A 594 0.63 -3.28 -54.23
CA ALA A 594 0.50 -4.00 -55.49
C ALA A 594 -0.87 -3.67 -56.09
N ASP A 595 -0.89 -3.28 -57.38
CA ASP A 595 -2.11 -2.93 -58.13
C ASP A 595 -2.98 -1.85 -57.46
N GLY A 596 -2.36 -0.87 -56.80
CA GLY A 596 -3.05 0.20 -56.06
C GLY A 596 -3.67 -0.24 -54.74
N THR A 597 -3.57 -1.53 -54.38
CA THR A 597 -4.01 -2.07 -53.08
C THR A 597 -2.83 -2.25 -52.13
N ARG A 598 -2.98 -1.76 -50.89
CA ARG A 598 -1.97 -1.92 -49.85
C ARG A 598 -2.11 -3.29 -49.21
N GLN A 599 -1.15 -4.18 -49.46
CA GLN A 599 -1.06 -5.48 -48.80
C GLN A 599 -0.11 -5.37 -47.62
N SER A 600 -0.64 -5.60 -46.42
CA SER A 600 0.16 -5.67 -45.20
C SER A 600 0.35 -7.12 -44.81
N VAL A 601 1.59 -7.47 -44.44
CA VAL A 601 1.97 -8.78 -43.92
C VAL A 601 2.80 -8.55 -42.68
N ALA A 602 2.55 -9.34 -41.64
CA ALA A 602 3.38 -9.37 -40.46
C ALA A 602 3.82 -10.80 -40.17
N GLU A 603 4.99 -10.95 -39.56
CA GLU A 603 5.50 -12.23 -39.10
C GLU A 603 5.87 -12.10 -37.62
N LEU A 604 5.27 -12.95 -36.80
CA LEU A 604 5.50 -13.02 -35.36
C LEU A 604 6.47 -14.16 -35.08
N GLY A 605 7.39 -13.95 -34.15
CA GLY A 605 8.36 -14.95 -33.71
C GLY A 605 8.36 -15.08 -32.19
N TYR A 606 8.51 -16.32 -31.71
CA TYR A 606 8.95 -16.54 -30.32
C TYR A 606 10.07 -17.57 -30.23
N HIS A 607 10.89 -17.41 -29.20
CA HIS A 607 11.78 -18.44 -28.68
C HIS A 607 11.52 -18.57 -27.17
N CYS A 608 11.35 -19.80 -26.69
CA CYS A 608 11.08 -20.11 -25.29
C CYS A 608 12.06 -21.18 -24.81
N ALA A 609 12.74 -20.91 -23.70
CA ALA A 609 13.63 -21.85 -23.04
C ALA A 609 13.07 -22.23 -21.67
N VAL A 610 12.69 -23.50 -21.53
CA VAL A 610 12.10 -24.06 -20.31
C VAL A 610 13.20 -24.79 -19.54
N PRO A 611 13.60 -24.31 -18.36
CA PRO A 611 14.67 -24.93 -17.61
C PRO A 611 14.26 -26.31 -17.09
N ARG A 612 15.21 -27.25 -17.12
CA ARG A 612 15.09 -28.58 -16.53
C ARG A 612 15.92 -28.68 -15.25
N PRO A 613 15.50 -29.47 -14.24
CA PRO A 613 16.25 -29.61 -12.99
C PRO A 613 17.68 -30.14 -13.20
N ASN A 614 17.86 -31.10 -14.10
CA ASN A 614 19.14 -31.74 -14.39
C ASN A 614 19.34 -31.84 -15.91
N GLY A 615 19.92 -30.81 -16.53
CA GLY A 615 20.27 -30.83 -17.96
C GLY A 615 20.03 -29.50 -18.68
N PRO A 616 20.30 -29.45 -20.00
CA PRO A 616 20.02 -28.26 -20.81
C PRO A 616 18.51 -27.98 -20.83
N PRO A 617 18.08 -26.72 -20.99
CA PRO A 617 16.67 -26.38 -21.10
C PRO A 617 16.03 -27.02 -22.33
N ASP A 618 14.71 -27.24 -22.28
CA ASP A 618 13.94 -27.56 -23.47
C ASP A 618 13.69 -26.27 -24.25
N LEU A 619 14.08 -26.26 -25.53
CA LEU A 619 14.02 -25.09 -26.39
C LEU A 619 12.86 -25.23 -27.39
N PHE A 620 12.01 -24.21 -27.44
CA PHE A 620 10.88 -24.13 -28.34
C PHE A 620 10.94 -22.86 -29.19
N HIS A 621 10.50 -22.97 -30.44
CA HIS A 621 10.37 -21.83 -31.33
C HIS A 621 9.14 -21.92 -32.20
N GLN A 622 8.63 -20.78 -32.63
CA GLN A 622 7.59 -20.77 -33.64
C GLN A 622 7.59 -19.45 -34.40
N SER A 623 7.13 -19.53 -35.65
CA SER A 623 6.89 -18.40 -36.52
C SER A 623 5.44 -18.41 -36.97
N LEU A 624 4.79 -17.25 -36.98
CA LEU A 624 3.41 -17.11 -37.43
C LEU A 624 3.26 -15.94 -38.39
N ARG A 625 2.79 -16.22 -39.61
CA ARG A 625 2.51 -15.19 -40.61
C ARG A 625 1.07 -14.71 -40.49
N LEU A 626 0.88 -13.41 -40.31
CA LEU A 626 -0.42 -12.73 -40.31
C LEU A 626 -0.67 -12.09 -41.68
N GLY A 627 -1.76 -12.51 -42.32
CA GLY A 627 -2.19 -11.98 -43.61
C GLY A 627 -2.97 -10.65 -43.51
N PRO A 628 -3.31 -10.05 -44.66
CA PRO A 628 -4.03 -8.78 -44.72
C PRO A 628 -5.38 -8.79 -43.98
N GLU A 629 -6.11 -9.91 -44.00
CA GLU A 629 -7.41 -10.04 -43.33
C GLU A 629 -7.29 -9.87 -41.81
N THR A 630 -6.36 -10.60 -41.18
CA THR A 630 -6.12 -10.52 -39.73
C THR A 630 -5.60 -9.13 -39.32
N LEU A 631 -4.71 -8.54 -40.12
CA LEU A 631 -4.16 -7.21 -39.84
C LEU A 631 -5.20 -6.10 -40.00
N SER A 632 -6.07 -6.20 -41.00
CA SER A 632 -7.21 -5.29 -41.20
C SER A 632 -8.20 -5.35 -40.03
N ALA A 633 -8.40 -6.55 -39.48
CA ALA A 633 -9.24 -6.74 -38.29
C ALA A 633 -8.66 -6.03 -37.05
N LEU A 634 -7.33 -6.03 -36.87
CA LEU A 634 -6.68 -5.31 -35.77
C LEU A 634 -6.82 -3.79 -35.89
N SER A 635 -6.51 -3.23 -37.06
CA SER A 635 -6.78 -1.83 -37.38
C SER A 635 -6.66 -1.57 -38.88
N SER A 636 -7.71 -1.02 -39.48
CA SER A 636 -7.74 -0.65 -40.90
C SER A 636 -7.22 0.77 -41.20
N THR A 637 -6.96 1.60 -40.19
CA THR A 637 -6.61 3.03 -40.35
C THR A 637 -5.15 3.36 -40.09
N SER A 638 -4.39 2.45 -39.47
CA SER A 638 -3.00 2.70 -39.08
C SER A 638 -2.01 2.47 -40.22
N ALA A 639 -1.06 3.39 -40.38
CA ALA A 639 0.00 3.27 -41.38
C ALA A 639 1.05 2.18 -41.04
N THR A 640 1.11 1.72 -39.79
CA THR A 640 1.92 0.57 -39.37
C THR A 640 1.23 -0.10 -38.19
N LEU A 641 1.34 -1.42 -38.11
CA LEU A 641 0.79 -2.24 -37.03
C LEU A 641 1.89 -2.93 -36.21
N ILE A 642 3.14 -2.47 -36.31
CA ILE A 642 4.28 -3.11 -35.65
C ILE A 642 4.04 -3.28 -34.14
N MET A 643 3.60 -2.23 -33.44
CA MET A 643 3.37 -2.30 -31.99
C MET A 643 2.29 -3.32 -31.62
N GLN A 644 1.24 -3.46 -32.43
CA GLN A 644 0.19 -4.45 -32.25
C GLN A 644 0.75 -5.86 -32.48
N CYS A 645 1.59 -6.03 -33.50
CA CYS A 645 2.24 -7.31 -33.80
C CYS A 645 3.19 -7.71 -32.65
N GLU A 646 3.95 -6.78 -32.07
CA GLU A 646 4.80 -7.05 -30.90
C GLU A 646 3.98 -7.51 -29.68
N ILE A 647 2.88 -6.82 -29.39
CA ILE A 647 1.97 -7.22 -28.30
C ILE A 647 1.31 -8.57 -28.61
N ALA A 648 0.97 -8.84 -29.88
CA ALA A 648 0.43 -10.12 -30.31
C ALA A 648 1.43 -11.25 -30.09
N ALA A 649 2.68 -11.09 -30.51
CA ALA A 649 3.75 -12.07 -30.29
C ALA A 649 3.94 -12.35 -28.80
N ALA A 650 4.02 -11.27 -28.00
CA ALA A 650 4.15 -11.35 -26.56
C ALA A 650 2.97 -12.05 -25.88
N THR A 651 1.75 -11.98 -26.42
CA THR A 651 0.56 -12.64 -25.87
C THR A 651 0.44 -14.09 -26.35
N TRP A 652 0.77 -14.32 -27.62
CA TRP A 652 0.61 -15.58 -28.33
C TRP A 652 1.41 -16.74 -27.71
N VAL A 653 2.65 -16.48 -27.27
CA VAL A 653 3.51 -17.50 -26.65
C VAL A 653 2.86 -18.12 -25.41
N TYR A 654 2.26 -17.30 -24.53
CA TYR A 654 1.62 -17.77 -23.31
C TYR A 654 0.31 -18.53 -23.59
N TYR A 655 -0.44 -18.09 -24.61
CA TYR A 655 -1.69 -18.73 -25.01
C TYR A 655 -1.43 -20.10 -25.64
N SER A 656 -0.33 -20.23 -26.38
CA SER A 656 0.03 -21.45 -27.08
C SER A 656 0.46 -22.58 -26.14
N ALA A 657 1.07 -22.26 -24.99
CA ALA A 657 1.61 -23.26 -24.07
C ALA A 657 1.25 -23.00 -22.59
N PRO A 658 -0.04 -22.94 -22.23
CA PRO A 658 -0.47 -22.54 -20.88
C PRO A 658 0.07 -23.48 -19.78
N HIS A 659 0.26 -24.76 -20.09
CA HIS A 659 0.81 -25.77 -19.19
C HIS A 659 2.29 -25.54 -18.86
N ILE A 660 3.08 -24.92 -19.76
CA ILE A 660 4.48 -24.55 -19.51
C ILE A 660 4.55 -23.40 -18.49
N PHE A 661 3.62 -22.45 -18.61
CA PHE A 661 3.70 -21.19 -17.90
C PHE A 661 2.94 -21.16 -16.58
N LYS A 662 1.90 -22.00 -16.39
CA LYS A 662 1.04 -21.96 -15.19
C LYS A 662 1.86 -21.90 -13.89
N SER A 663 1.63 -20.86 -13.09
CA SER A 663 2.31 -20.55 -11.82
C SER A 663 3.83 -20.38 -11.89
N ARG A 664 4.42 -20.21 -13.09
CA ARG A 664 5.86 -20.02 -13.28
C ARG A 664 6.28 -18.55 -13.23
N ARG A 665 7.58 -18.39 -13.01
CA ARG A 665 8.34 -17.14 -13.17
C ARG A 665 8.90 -17.08 -14.58
N VAL A 666 8.77 -15.93 -15.22
CA VAL A 666 9.17 -15.74 -16.63
C VAL A 666 9.98 -14.47 -16.77
N ILE A 667 11.15 -14.54 -17.40
CA ILE A 667 11.87 -13.35 -17.88
C ILE A 667 11.58 -13.24 -19.37
N HIS A 668 10.96 -12.13 -19.76
CA HIS A 668 10.47 -11.89 -21.11
C HIS A 668 11.23 -10.71 -21.74
N PHE A 669 12.04 -11.03 -22.74
CA PHE A 669 12.81 -10.08 -23.51
C PHE A 669 12.02 -9.58 -24.74
N ILE A 670 11.94 -8.24 -24.88
CA ILE A 670 11.28 -7.55 -25.99
C ILE A 670 12.13 -6.34 -26.38
N ASP A 671 12.37 -6.11 -27.67
CA ASP A 671 13.18 -4.97 -28.13
C ASP A 671 12.34 -3.69 -28.36
N ASN A 672 11.04 -3.84 -28.61
CA ASN A 672 10.11 -2.74 -28.80
C ASN A 672 9.72 -2.07 -27.47
N THR A 673 10.34 -0.93 -27.17
CA THR A 673 10.08 -0.15 -25.94
C THR A 673 8.62 0.29 -25.77
N GLY A 674 7.89 0.50 -26.87
CA GLY A 674 6.47 0.84 -26.85
C GLY A 674 5.60 -0.31 -26.37
N ALA A 675 5.78 -1.51 -26.95
CA ALA A 675 5.09 -2.73 -26.54
C ALA A 675 5.48 -3.15 -25.12
N LEU A 676 6.77 -3.08 -24.80
CA LEU A 676 7.34 -3.31 -23.48
C LEU A 676 6.65 -2.44 -22.41
N SER A 677 6.63 -1.12 -22.64
CA SER A 677 5.98 -0.17 -21.73
C SER A 677 4.49 -0.47 -21.58
N ALA A 678 3.81 -0.86 -22.67
CA ALA A 678 2.39 -1.16 -22.65
C ALA A 678 2.04 -2.41 -21.83
N LEU A 679 2.78 -3.50 -22.02
CA LEU A 679 2.63 -4.76 -21.29
C LEU A 679 3.03 -4.64 -19.81
N LEU A 680 4.08 -3.88 -19.51
CA LEU A 680 4.57 -3.68 -18.15
C LEU A 680 3.60 -2.83 -17.33
N HIS A 681 3.18 -1.67 -17.85
CA HIS A 681 2.31 -0.77 -17.11
C HIS A 681 0.84 -1.18 -17.14
N GLY A 682 0.47 -2.12 -18.02
CA GLY A 682 -0.91 -2.36 -18.40
C GLY A 682 -1.50 -1.06 -18.92
N TYR A 683 -0.90 -0.43 -19.93
CA TYR A 683 -1.34 0.86 -20.45
C TYR A 683 -0.78 1.16 -21.85
N ALA A 684 -1.64 1.34 -22.84
CA ALA A 684 -1.26 1.85 -24.15
C ALA A 684 -1.88 3.24 -24.39
N ALA A 685 -1.05 4.28 -24.47
CA ALA A 685 -1.53 5.65 -24.68
C ALA A 685 -2.13 5.81 -26.09
N ARG A 686 -3.35 6.35 -26.18
CA ARG A 686 -4.00 6.83 -27.41
C ARG A 686 -4.30 5.78 -28.51
N LYS A 687 -4.06 4.48 -28.24
CA LYS A 687 -4.30 3.36 -29.15
C LYS A 687 -5.21 2.31 -28.48
N LEU A 688 -6.51 2.36 -28.80
CA LEU A 688 -7.54 1.53 -28.15
C LEU A 688 -7.36 0.03 -28.44
N ASP A 689 -6.93 -0.29 -29.66
CA ASP A 689 -6.55 -1.62 -30.12
C ASP A 689 -5.42 -2.22 -29.27
N CYS A 690 -4.30 -1.52 -29.09
CA CYS A 690 -3.22 -1.97 -28.21
C CYS A 690 -3.70 -2.18 -26.76
N ALA A 691 -4.57 -1.31 -26.26
CA ALA A 691 -5.11 -1.45 -24.90
C ALA A 691 -5.93 -2.73 -24.70
N ARG A 692 -6.69 -3.18 -25.72
CA ARG A 692 -7.44 -4.45 -25.68
C ARG A 692 -6.52 -5.66 -25.66
N MET A 693 -5.48 -5.64 -26.49
CA MET A 693 -4.49 -6.71 -26.55
C MET A 693 -3.73 -6.84 -25.22
N VAL A 694 -3.31 -5.71 -24.64
CA VAL A 694 -2.67 -5.65 -23.31
C VAL A 694 -3.61 -6.15 -22.21
N ASN A 695 -4.89 -5.78 -22.24
CA ASN A 695 -5.87 -6.32 -21.28
C ASN A 695 -6.02 -7.84 -21.40
N SER A 696 -6.03 -8.37 -22.62
CA SER A 696 -6.10 -9.81 -22.88
C SER A 696 -4.86 -10.53 -22.33
N PHE A 697 -3.67 -9.96 -22.53
CA PHE A 697 -2.44 -10.47 -21.94
C PHE A 697 -2.52 -10.50 -20.40
N HIS A 698 -2.97 -9.42 -19.75
CA HIS A 698 -3.05 -9.41 -18.28
C HIS A 698 -4.13 -10.35 -17.73
N LEU A 699 -5.22 -10.59 -18.45
CA LEU A 699 -6.20 -11.62 -18.11
C LEU A 699 -5.59 -13.02 -18.18
N LEU A 700 -4.84 -13.31 -19.24
CA LEU A 700 -4.10 -14.56 -19.41
C LEU A 700 -3.08 -14.74 -18.28
N ALA A 701 -2.27 -13.71 -18.02
CA ALA A 701 -1.27 -13.73 -16.95
C ALA A 701 -1.91 -13.94 -15.56
N ALA A 702 -3.05 -13.29 -15.29
CA ALA A 702 -3.77 -13.49 -14.04
C ALA A 702 -4.35 -14.90 -13.92
N SER A 703 -4.91 -15.45 -15.01
CA SER A 703 -5.51 -16.79 -15.03
C SER A 703 -4.47 -17.89 -14.87
N LEU A 704 -3.30 -17.71 -15.49
CA LEU A 704 -2.15 -18.59 -15.36
C LEU A 704 -1.34 -18.34 -14.08
N ARG A 705 -1.71 -17.33 -13.27
CA ARG A 705 -0.98 -16.92 -12.05
C ARG A 705 0.51 -16.62 -12.32
N LEU A 706 0.80 -16.03 -13.48
CA LEU A 706 2.17 -15.75 -13.93
C LEU A 706 2.83 -14.63 -13.15
N ARG A 707 4.15 -14.77 -13.01
CA ARG A 707 5.05 -13.68 -12.62
C ARG A 707 5.99 -13.40 -13.77
N VAL A 708 5.63 -12.41 -14.58
CA VAL A 708 6.45 -11.99 -15.73
C VAL A 708 7.31 -10.81 -15.33
N TYR A 709 8.62 -10.91 -15.57
CA TYR A 709 9.55 -9.81 -15.57
C TYR A 709 9.86 -9.42 -17.01
N PHE A 710 9.53 -8.18 -17.39
CA PHE A 710 9.81 -7.70 -18.73
C PHE A 710 11.15 -6.94 -18.77
N GLU A 711 12.02 -7.33 -19.70
CA GLU A 711 13.33 -6.72 -19.90
C GLU A 711 13.49 -6.32 -21.37
N TRP A 712 14.20 -5.22 -21.61
CA TRP A 712 14.52 -4.81 -22.96
C TRP A 712 15.72 -5.61 -23.49
N VAL A 713 15.71 -5.98 -24.78
CA VAL A 713 16.84 -6.62 -25.46
C VAL A 713 17.24 -5.83 -26.71
N PRO A 714 18.54 -5.67 -27.02
CA PRO A 714 18.95 -5.12 -28.32
C PRO A 714 18.42 -5.99 -29.47
N SER A 715 17.90 -5.39 -30.54
CA SER A 715 17.35 -6.15 -31.68
C SER A 715 18.37 -7.14 -32.28
N LEU A 716 19.66 -6.78 -32.32
CA LEU A 716 20.73 -7.68 -32.78
C LEU A 716 20.90 -8.91 -31.86
N ALA A 717 20.70 -8.77 -30.56
CA ALA A 717 20.70 -9.88 -29.60
C ALA A 717 19.35 -10.60 -29.47
N ASN A 718 18.25 -10.04 -29.99
CA ASN A 718 16.93 -10.65 -29.87
C ASN A 718 16.91 -11.99 -30.63
N VAL A 719 16.74 -13.10 -29.91
CA VAL A 719 16.68 -14.45 -30.48
C VAL A 719 15.46 -14.62 -31.39
N ALA A 720 14.35 -13.97 -31.05
CA ALA A 720 13.08 -14.09 -31.76
C ALA A 720 13.03 -13.33 -33.10
N ASP A 721 13.99 -12.44 -33.37
CA ASP A 721 14.12 -11.71 -34.65
C ASP A 721 14.33 -12.64 -35.86
N LEU A 722 14.95 -13.82 -35.66
CA LEU A 722 15.07 -14.81 -36.74
C LEU A 722 13.72 -15.53 -37.02
N PRO A 723 13.00 -16.07 -36.02
CA PRO A 723 11.64 -16.59 -36.21
C PRO A 723 10.62 -15.57 -36.72
N SER A 724 10.71 -14.29 -36.35
CA SER A 724 9.80 -13.24 -36.82
C SER A 724 10.06 -12.81 -38.28
N ARG A 725 11.09 -13.39 -38.91
CA ARG A 725 11.47 -13.18 -40.31
C ARG A 725 11.57 -14.49 -41.06
N ALA A 726 10.77 -15.49 -40.68
CA ALA A 726 10.86 -16.83 -41.25
C ALA A 726 10.69 -16.88 -42.79
N SER A 727 10.03 -15.88 -43.40
CA SER A 727 9.97 -15.74 -44.87
C SER A 727 11.25 -15.20 -45.52
N GLU A 728 12.16 -14.58 -44.75
CA GLU A 728 13.43 -14.10 -45.27
C GLU A 728 14.38 -15.27 -45.59
N PRO A 729 15.00 -15.29 -46.79
CA PRO A 729 15.95 -16.33 -47.15
C PRO A 729 17.08 -16.46 -46.12
N GLY A 730 17.24 -17.64 -45.53
CA GLY A 730 18.32 -17.96 -44.61
C GLY A 730 18.04 -17.68 -43.13
N ALA A 731 16.97 -16.96 -42.76
CA ALA A 731 16.68 -16.61 -41.36
C ALA A 731 16.53 -17.84 -40.45
N MET A 732 15.66 -18.79 -40.82
CA MET A 732 15.49 -20.02 -40.05
C MET A 732 16.69 -20.98 -40.15
N HIS A 733 17.51 -20.86 -41.20
CA HIS A 733 18.76 -21.62 -41.29
C HIS A 733 19.80 -21.10 -40.29
N ALA A 734 19.93 -19.77 -40.15
CA ALA A 734 20.75 -19.15 -39.12
C ALA A 734 20.24 -19.51 -37.71
N TYR A 735 18.91 -19.49 -37.50
CA TYR A 735 18.30 -19.88 -36.22
C TYR A 735 18.68 -21.31 -35.82
N ARG A 736 18.51 -22.28 -36.73
CA ARG A 736 18.83 -23.70 -36.46
C ARG A 736 20.32 -23.96 -36.25
N ARG A 737 21.22 -23.11 -36.77
CA ARG A 737 22.66 -23.20 -36.44
C ARG A 737 22.93 -22.77 -35.00
N LEU A 738 22.24 -21.73 -34.52
CA LEU A 738 22.42 -21.22 -33.16
C LEU A 738 21.73 -22.11 -32.12
N PHE A 739 20.57 -22.67 -32.46
CA PHE A 739 19.73 -23.48 -31.56
C PHE A 739 19.30 -24.79 -32.22
N PRO A 740 20.23 -25.73 -32.47
CA PRO A 740 19.95 -26.97 -33.20
C PRO A 740 18.95 -27.89 -32.48
N ASP A 741 18.92 -27.82 -31.14
CA ASP A 741 18.04 -28.64 -30.30
C ASP A 741 16.63 -28.01 -30.11
N SER A 742 16.38 -26.85 -30.74
CA SER A 742 15.09 -26.17 -30.64
C SER A 742 14.03 -26.86 -31.50
N VAL A 743 12.90 -27.22 -30.88
CA VAL A 743 11.76 -27.85 -31.57
C VAL A 743 10.66 -26.84 -31.85
N SER A 744 9.81 -27.13 -32.83
CA SER A 744 8.65 -26.27 -33.11
C SER A 744 7.64 -26.35 -31.98
N GLY A 745 7.33 -25.20 -31.38
CA GLY A 745 6.37 -25.07 -30.29
C GLY A 745 4.91 -24.97 -30.78
N PRO A 746 3.94 -24.92 -29.85
CA PRO A 746 2.53 -24.86 -30.20
C PRO A 746 2.15 -23.54 -30.91
N LEU A 747 1.07 -23.59 -31.71
CA LEU A 747 0.59 -22.47 -32.53
C LEU A 747 -0.92 -22.28 -32.27
N PHE A 748 -1.26 -21.67 -31.13
CA PHE A 748 -2.65 -21.31 -30.82
C PHE A 748 -2.74 -19.80 -30.60
N LEU A 749 -3.37 -19.10 -31.55
CA LEU A 749 -3.68 -17.69 -31.38
C LEU A 749 -4.83 -17.52 -30.37
N PRO A 750 -4.80 -16.48 -29.53
CA PRO A 750 -5.98 -16.05 -28.80
C PRO A 750 -7.14 -15.78 -29.77
N PRO A 751 -8.40 -15.98 -29.35
CA PRO A 751 -9.57 -15.64 -30.14
C PRO A 751 -9.46 -14.19 -30.62
N LEU A 752 -9.44 -13.97 -31.94
CA LEU A 752 -9.23 -12.65 -32.52
C LEU A 752 -10.30 -11.65 -32.06
N ASP A 753 -11.52 -12.13 -31.79
CA ASP A 753 -12.63 -11.34 -31.25
C ASP A 753 -12.35 -10.74 -29.86
N ALA A 754 -11.48 -11.35 -29.05
CA ALA A 754 -10.98 -10.77 -27.79
C ALA A 754 -10.17 -9.48 -28.02
N TRP A 755 -9.68 -9.27 -29.24
CA TRP A 755 -8.94 -8.08 -29.67
C TRP A 755 -9.81 -7.07 -30.46
N LEU A 756 -11.05 -7.43 -30.83
CA LEU A 756 -11.94 -6.62 -31.68
C LEU A 756 -12.97 -5.75 -30.91
N PRO A 757 -13.58 -4.73 -31.55
CA PRO A 757 -14.70 -3.98 -30.96
C PRO A 757 -15.95 -4.86 -30.76
N GLY A 758 -16.53 -4.88 -29.56
CA GLY A 758 -17.75 -5.64 -29.24
C GLY A 758 -17.56 -7.01 -28.59
N GLY A 759 -16.31 -7.44 -28.32
CA GLY A 759 -15.97 -8.73 -27.70
C GLY A 759 -16.34 -8.92 -26.21
N ALA A 760 -17.31 -8.19 -25.66
CA ALA A 760 -17.72 -8.36 -24.27
C ALA A 760 -18.27 -9.77 -23.97
N SER A 761 -18.90 -10.41 -24.95
CA SER A 761 -19.31 -11.82 -24.93
C SER A 761 -18.10 -12.77 -24.94
N SER A 762 -17.00 -12.40 -25.60
CA SER A 762 -15.79 -13.20 -25.65
C SER A 762 -14.93 -13.05 -24.40
N LEU A 763 -14.99 -11.96 -23.63
CA LEU A 763 -14.29 -11.88 -22.34
C LEU A 763 -14.78 -12.93 -21.33
N ARG A 764 -16.08 -13.26 -21.32
CA ARG A 764 -16.59 -14.41 -20.54
C ARG A 764 -16.18 -15.74 -21.14
N SER A 765 -16.12 -15.86 -22.47
CA SER A 765 -15.60 -17.07 -23.12
C SER A 765 -14.11 -17.28 -22.82
N VAL A 766 -13.32 -16.23 -22.90
CA VAL A 766 -11.89 -16.16 -22.58
C VAL A 766 -11.68 -16.44 -21.09
N MET A 767 -12.47 -15.85 -20.19
CA MET A 767 -12.42 -16.19 -18.76
C MET A 767 -12.95 -17.60 -18.45
N SER A 768 -13.88 -18.14 -19.24
CA SER A 768 -14.39 -19.52 -19.11
C SER A 768 -13.37 -20.54 -19.65
N GLU A 769 -12.70 -20.23 -20.76
CA GLU A 769 -11.63 -21.01 -21.38
C GLU A 769 -10.40 -21.00 -20.46
N TYR A 770 -10.04 -19.83 -19.93
CA TYR A 770 -9.02 -19.69 -18.90
C TYR A 770 -9.42 -20.33 -17.56
N GLY A 771 -10.70 -20.23 -17.17
CA GLY A 771 -11.24 -20.87 -15.98
C GLY A 771 -11.20 -22.40 -16.07
N SER A 772 -11.41 -22.95 -17.28
CA SER A 772 -11.23 -24.38 -17.55
C SER A 772 -9.79 -24.84 -17.36
N TRP A 773 -8.80 -24.00 -17.68
CA TRP A 773 -7.36 -24.27 -17.43
C TRP A 773 -6.98 -24.15 -15.95
N VAL A 774 -7.73 -23.37 -15.17
CA VAL A 774 -7.59 -23.31 -13.71
C VAL A 774 -8.23 -24.54 -13.06
N ALA A 775 -9.40 -24.98 -13.53
CA ALA A 775 -10.17 -26.08 -12.96
C ALA A 775 -9.66 -27.49 -13.34
N SER A 776 -9.06 -27.66 -14.52
CA SER A 776 -8.58 -28.96 -15.02
C SER A 776 -7.30 -29.49 -14.35
N SER A 777 -6.78 -28.77 -13.35
CA SER A 777 -5.58 -29.17 -12.60
C SER A 777 -5.76 -28.86 -11.13
N ARG A 778 -6.60 -29.68 -10.47
CA ARG A 778 -6.35 -30.00 -9.05
C ARG A 778 -5.00 -30.70 -8.97
N PRO A 779 -4.15 -30.40 -7.98
CA PRO A 779 -2.94 -31.17 -7.76
C PRO A 779 -3.35 -32.63 -7.52
N CYS A 780 -2.73 -33.55 -8.25
CA CYS A 780 -2.56 -34.93 -7.76
C CYS A 780 -1.48 -34.92 -6.69
#